data_AF-A0A7W1PDF3-F1
#
_entry.id   AF-A0A7W1PDF3-F1
#
_cell.length_a   1.000
_cell.length_b   1.000
_cell.length_c   1.000
_cell.angle_alpha   90.00
_cell.angle_beta   90.00
_cell.angle_gamma   90.00
#
_symmetry.space_group_name_H-M   'P 1'
#
loop_
_entity.id
_entity.type
_entity.pdbx_description
1 polymer ?
#
loop_
_entity_poly.entity_id
_entity_poly.type
_entity_poly.pdbx_seq_one_letter_code
_entity_poly.pdbx_strand_id
1 'polypeptide(L)'
;MKFLEIFRFELAYQIRRPWPWLAFGILVVFAFQNTRVGIIPVTLPQDFILNSPFIIASVSVISCLIWLLVASATAGEAAARDVQTGMHPLTYSAPVSKAEYLGGRFLAALVLNALILLGVQVGSLLAVYAPGVDPEIVGPFRPAAYLAAYGFIALPNALIATTFQFSSALLSGRSMAGYFGSMVLLFFTFPVPLIVYLGLGQPEVALLMDPIGMFAIMNAMMTEWTIVEKNVRMFTLEGPMLWNRLLWVGIALGTLAFTYLRFRFAHRTAIDPWRRLARRFTGTAPVPDAAVPTRIAISVPHARQSFGFATHVRQTLAIARSSFWMIAKSPAGLFLLAIFPMFLVLVVFTESYHWGIPLLPPTGFILDKYITASLTQFSDYRVIVPLLIIFLAGELVWRERDARLNESVDATSVPEWVLFLGKFLGLVLVLAALMAAVTAAGMIAQVLMGYYDFQVGLYLQILFGLQLPEYLLFALLALVVHTVVNHKHVGMLVALTAYFLMIFSSFLGVEHNLLVYGSGPGWSFTDMRGFGGSVGPWLWFKLYWAAWALLLAVVARLLWVRGREGGLRTRLHIARRRFTRATAGVAALAAGLILTLGGFIFYNTNVLNEYITDDELVERRAEYERRYGRYEGVPQPQRAATNLNVEIYPDR
;
A
#
# COMPACT_ATOMS: atom_id res chain seq x y z
N MET A 1 40.43 -0.15 4.75
CA MET A 1 40.27 0.35 3.36
C MET A 1 39.09 -0.29 2.65
N LYS A 2 38.85 -1.60 2.80
CA LYS A 2 37.77 -2.33 2.12
C LYS A 2 36.35 -1.86 2.45
N PHE A 3 36.07 -1.43 3.70
CA PHE A 3 34.76 -0.85 4.08
C PHE A 3 34.36 0.34 3.20
N LEU A 4 35.26 1.32 3.06
CA LEU A 4 34.99 2.55 2.28
C LEU A 4 34.82 2.24 0.80
N GLU A 5 35.57 1.27 0.26
CA GLU A 5 35.41 0.82 -1.13
C GLU A 5 34.04 0.17 -1.36
N ILE A 6 33.61 -0.72 -0.47
CA ILE A 6 32.29 -1.36 -0.55
C ILE A 6 31.18 -0.31 -0.45
N PHE A 7 31.30 0.61 0.50
CA PHE A 7 30.36 1.73 0.64
C PHE A 7 30.30 2.59 -0.63
N ARG A 8 31.45 3.04 -1.16
CA ARG A 8 31.51 3.88 -2.36
C ARG A 8 30.97 3.15 -3.59
N PHE A 9 31.31 1.86 -3.75
CA PHE A 9 30.81 1.04 -4.84
C PHE A 9 29.29 0.88 -4.77
N GLU A 10 28.76 0.53 -3.60
CA GLU A 10 27.31 0.34 -3.42
C GLU A 10 26.55 1.65 -3.63
N LEU A 11 27.04 2.76 -3.08
CA LEU A 11 26.43 4.07 -3.22
C LEU A 11 26.45 4.54 -4.69
N ALA A 12 27.60 4.45 -5.36
CA ALA A 12 27.73 4.81 -6.77
C ALA A 12 26.85 3.92 -7.65
N TYR A 13 26.71 2.64 -7.32
CA TYR A 13 25.82 1.71 -8.02
C TYR A 13 24.36 2.14 -7.91
N GLN A 14 23.88 2.45 -6.71
CA GLN A 14 22.47 2.81 -6.51
C GLN A 14 22.14 4.20 -7.05
N ILE A 15 23.01 5.20 -6.87
CA ILE A 15 22.82 6.56 -7.39
C ILE A 15 22.70 6.60 -8.92
N ARG A 16 23.41 5.72 -9.63
CA ARG A 16 23.34 5.64 -11.10
C ARG A 16 22.02 5.07 -11.62
N ARG A 17 21.20 4.47 -10.75
CA ARG A 17 19.89 3.97 -11.15
C ARG A 17 18.87 5.12 -11.15
N PRO A 18 17.84 5.07 -12.00
CA PRO A 18 16.84 6.12 -12.08
C PRO A 18 15.86 6.12 -10.89
N TRP A 19 15.66 4.97 -10.24
CA TRP A 19 14.62 4.81 -9.23
C TRP A 19 14.78 5.66 -7.94
N PRO A 20 15.98 5.90 -7.37
CA PRO A 20 16.11 6.73 -6.17
C PRO A 20 15.74 8.19 -6.47
N TRP A 21 16.06 8.66 -7.68
CA TRP A 21 15.72 10.00 -8.15
C TRP A 21 14.23 10.16 -8.44
N LEU A 22 13.58 9.10 -8.96
CA LEU A 22 12.12 9.07 -9.05
C LEU A 22 11.48 9.15 -7.67
N ALA A 23 11.98 8.40 -6.69
CA ALA A 23 11.50 8.47 -5.31
C ALA A 23 11.69 9.87 -4.70
N PHE A 24 12.86 10.47 -4.90
CA PHE A 24 13.15 11.85 -4.49
C PHE A 24 12.17 12.84 -5.13
N GLY A 25 11.96 12.76 -6.45
CA GLY A 25 11.03 13.63 -7.17
C GLY A 25 9.59 13.48 -6.70
N ILE A 26 9.13 12.24 -6.46
CA ILE A 26 7.79 11.97 -5.89
C ILE A 26 7.65 12.64 -4.52
N LEU A 27 8.66 12.55 -3.65
CA LEU A 27 8.61 13.19 -2.33
C LEU A 27 8.66 14.71 -2.40
N VAL A 28 9.43 15.28 -3.33
CA VAL A 28 9.46 16.73 -3.56
C VAL A 28 8.07 17.22 -3.97
N VAL A 29 7.45 16.57 -4.97
CA VAL A 29 6.11 16.92 -5.46
C VAL A 29 5.06 16.72 -4.37
N PHE A 30 5.13 15.60 -3.64
CA PHE A 30 4.20 15.31 -2.56
C PHE A 30 4.32 16.34 -1.43
N ALA A 31 5.53 16.65 -0.95
CA ALA A 31 5.75 17.63 0.10
C ALA A 31 5.34 19.04 -0.35
N PHE A 32 5.58 19.37 -1.63
CA PHE A 32 5.13 20.62 -2.23
C PHE A 32 3.60 20.73 -2.16
N GLN A 33 2.87 19.73 -2.68
CA GLN A 33 1.40 19.74 -2.68
C GLN A 33 0.79 19.60 -1.29
N ASN A 34 1.41 18.84 -0.39
CA ASN A 34 0.92 18.71 0.99
C ASN A 34 0.98 20.06 1.73
N THR A 35 2.08 20.81 1.53
CA THR A 35 2.24 22.17 2.08
C THR A 35 1.21 23.14 1.50
N ARG A 36 0.91 23.04 0.19
CA ARG A 36 0.02 23.98 -0.52
C ARG A 36 -1.47 23.68 -0.46
N VAL A 37 -1.84 22.41 -0.53
CA VAL A 37 -3.23 21.97 -0.72
C VAL A 37 -3.70 21.15 0.46
N GLY A 38 -2.82 20.33 1.04
CA GLY A 38 -3.21 19.38 2.10
C GLY A 38 -3.50 20.02 3.45
N ILE A 39 -2.73 21.04 3.83
CA ILE A 39 -2.81 21.63 5.16
C ILE A 39 -3.62 22.93 5.16
N ILE A 40 -3.65 23.68 4.04
CA ILE A 40 -4.33 24.98 3.94
C ILE A 40 -5.84 24.93 4.29
N PRO A 41 -6.64 23.94 3.82
CA PRO A 41 -8.06 23.83 4.18
C PRO A 41 -8.33 23.50 5.65
N VAL A 42 -7.41 22.78 6.31
CA VAL A 42 -7.51 22.46 7.73
C VAL A 42 -7.13 23.66 8.60
N THR A 43 -6.30 24.57 8.07
CA THR A 43 -5.85 25.80 8.74
C THR A 43 -6.70 27.04 8.45
N LEU A 44 -7.65 26.96 7.50
CA LEU A 44 -8.41 28.10 6.99
C LEU A 44 -9.29 28.85 8.01
N PRO A 45 -9.61 28.36 9.23
CA PRO A 45 -10.28 29.24 10.17
C PRO A 45 -9.40 30.31 10.83
N GLN A 46 -8.05 30.19 10.94
CA GLN A 46 -7.26 31.10 11.80
C GLN A 46 -5.76 31.23 11.41
N ASP A 47 -5.22 32.46 11.37
CA ASP A 47 -3.83 32.96 11.57
C ASP A 47 -2.58 32.05 11.35
N PHE A 48 -2.64 30.96 10.59
CA PHE A 48 -1.50 30.06 10.41
C PHE A 48 -0.49 30.57 9.38
N ILE A 49 0.79 30.50 9.77
CA ILE A 49 1.91 30.82 8.90
C ILE A 49 2.33 29.57 8.12
N LEU A 50 2.41 29.67 6.79
CA LEU A 50 2.69 28.55 5.87
C LEU A 50 4.04 27.87 6.13
N ASN A 51 5.07 28.64 6.46
CA ASN A 51 6.41 28.15 6.82
C ASN A 51 6.63 28.01 8.33
N SER A 52 5.54 27.82 9.09
CA SER A 52 5.62 27.56 10.53
C SER A 52 6.32 26.23 10.85
N PRO A 53 7.01 26.14 12.01
CA PRO A 53 7.61 24.88 12.45
C PRO A 53 6.61 23.72 12.53
N PHE A 54 5.35 24.00 12.88
CA PHE A 54 4.28 23.01 12.88
C PHE A 54 4.03 22.41 11.50
N ILE A 55 3.77 23.24 10.48
CA ILE A 55 3.50 22.76 9.12
C ILE A 55 4.70 21.97 8.58
N ILE A 56 5.92 22.49 8.77
CA ILE A 56 7.14 21.80 8.32
C ILE A 56 7.28 20.42 8.99
N ALA A 57 6.98 20.31 10.29
CA ALA A 57 7.00 19.04 11.00
C ALA A 57 5.90 18.08 10.52
N SER A 58 4.66 18.54 10.35
CA SER A 58 3.54 17.74 9.86
C SER A 58 3.79 17.21 8.45
N VAL A 59 4.22 18.06 7.53
CA VAL A 59 4.60 17.65 6.16
C VAL A 59 5.74 16.63 6.21
N SER A 60 6.72 16.82 7.10
CA SER A 60 7.84 15.89 7.28
C SER A 60 7.40 14.52 7.77
N VAL A 61 6.52 14.45 8.77
CA VAL A 61 5.97 13.19 9.31
C VAL A 61 5.16 12.45 8.25
N ILE A 62 4.21 13.13 7.59
CA ILE A 62 3.36 12.50 6.57
C ILE A 62 4.21 12.02 5.39
N SER A 63 5.19 12.81 4.96
CA SER A 63 6.11 12.41 3.89
C SER A 63 6.99 11.23 4.28
N CYS A 64 7.36 11.08 5.57
CA CYS A 64 8.06 9.88 6.05
C CYS A 64 7.20 8.61 5.90
N LEU A 65 5.87 8.68 6.07
CA LEU A 65 4.99 7.53 5.83
C LEU A 65 5.00 7.09 4.36
N ILE A 66 4.94 8.06 3.44
CA ILE A 66 4.99 7.79 2.00
C ILE A 66 6.36 7.25 1.61
N TRP A 67 7.42 7.88 2.11
CA TRP A 67 8.80 7.46 1.90
C TRP A 67 9.06 6.03 2.40
N LEU A 68 8.51 5.65 3.55
CA LEU A 68 8.67 4.32 4.15
C LEU A 68 8.42 3.19 3.14
N LEU A 69 7.36 3.33 2.34
CA LEU A 69 6.95 2.34 1.35
C LEU A 69 7.98 2.21 0.21
N VAL A 70 8.56 3.32 -0.21
CA VAL A 70 9.53 3.40 -1.31
C VAL A 70 10.95 3.05 -0.86
N ALA A 71 11.32 3.37 0.38
CA ALA A 71 12.63 3.15 0.97
C ALA A 71 13.07 1.67 0.96
N SER A 72 12.09 0.76 1.04
CA SER A 72 12.34 -0.68 0.99
C SER A 72 13.01 -1.16 -0.29
N ALA A 73 12.83 -0.48 -1.41
CA ALA A 73 13.49 -0.81 -2.67
C ALA A 73 15.02 -0.67 -2.52
N THR A 74 15.46 0.35 -1.81
CA THR A 74 16.87 0.73 -1.63
C THR A 74 17.55 -0.23 -0.66
N ALA A 75 16.96 -0.37 0.52
CA ALA A 75 17.49 -1.16 1.62
C ALA A 75 17.38 -2.67 1.32
N GLY A 76 16.28 -3.09 0.69
CA GLY A 76 16.05 -4.47 0.32
C GLY A 76 17.02 -4.96 -0.76
N GLU A 77 17.27 -4.14 -1.78
CA GLU A 77 18.25 -4.45 -2.81
C GLU A 77 19.67 -4.44 -2.25
N ALA A 78 20.04 -3.42 -1.46
CA ALA A 78 21.33 -3.35 -0.79
C ALA A 78 21.62 -4.59 0.06
N ALA A 79 20.62 -5.16 0.72
CA ALA A 79 20.80 -6.33 1.57
C ALA A 79 20.90 -7.65 0.80
N ALA A 80 20.06 -7.84 -0.23
CA ALA A 80 19.83 -9.16 -0.82
C ALA A 80 20.39 -9.34 -2.25
N ARG A 81 20.89 -8.29 -2.91
CA ARG A 81 21.31 -8.34 -4.33
C ARG A 81 22.27 -9.48 -4.64
N ASP A 82 23.27 -9.74 -3.79
CA ASP A 82 24.29 -10.76 -4.08
C ASP A 82 23.71 -12.17 -4.05
N VAL A 83 22.75 -12.43 -3.15
CA VAL A 83 22.05 -13.71 -3.07
C VAL A 83 21.11 -13.87 -4.27
N GLN A 84 20.40 -12.81 -4.65
CA GLN A 84 19.46 -12.84 -5.78
C GLN A 84 20.14 -13.04 -7.13
N THR A 85 21.24 -12.32 -7.35
CA THR A 85 22.05 -12.44 -8.57
C THR A 85 22.90 -13.71 -8.59
N GLY A 86 23.04 -14.41 -7.46
CA GLY A 86 23.90 -15.58 -7.32
C GLY A 86 25.40 -15.24 -7.25
N MET A 87 25.74 -13.96 -7.02
CA MET A 87 27.10 -13.49 -6.82
C MET A 87 27.65 -13.81 -5.42
N HIS A 88 26.80 -14.21 -4.47
CA HIS A 88 27.20 -14.47 -3.09
C HIS A 88 28.35 -15.47 -2.92
N PRO A 89 28.57 -16.52 -3.76
CA PRO A 89 29.74 -17.40 -3.60
C PRO A 89 31.06 -16.67 -3.89
N LEU A 90 31.04 -15.69 -4.80
CA LEU A 90 32.22 -14.87 -5.13
C LEU A 90 32.45 -13.80 -4.06
N THR A 91 31.39 -13.15 -3.57
CA THR A 91 31.54 -12.08 -2.57
C THR A 91 31.80 -12.61 -1.16
N TYR A 92 31.28 -13.80 -0.81
CA TYR A 92 31.44 -14.38 0.53
C TYR A 92 32.77 -15.11 0.71
N SER A 93 33.47 -15.45 -0.38
CA SER A 93 34.82 -16.04 -0.35
C SER A 93 35.92 -14.97 -0.36
N ALA A 94 35.57 -13.71 -0.59
CA ALA A 94 36.53 -12.60 -0.53
C ALA A 94 37.03 -12.39 0.91
N PRO A 95 38.30 -11.97 1.10
CA PRO A 95 38.89 -11.72 2.42
C PRO A 95 38.36 -10.41 3.03
N VAL A 96 37.06 -10.36 3.31
CA VAL A 96 36.32 -9.20 3.85
C VAL A 96 35.64 -9.63 5.15
N SER A 97 35.74 -8.81 6.19
CA SER A 97 35.04 -9.08 7.45
C SER A 97 33.53 -8.84 7.32
N LYS A 98 32.74 -9.41 8.25
CA LYS A 98 31.28 -9.18 8.29
C LYS A 98 30.95 -7.70 8.44
N ALA A 99 31.71 -6.98 9.26
CA ALA A 99 31.49 -5.57 9.56
C ALA A 99 31.77 -4.71 8.33
N GLU A 100 32.83 -5.02 7.59
CA GLU A 100 33.16 -4.34 6.34
C GLU A 100 32.08 -4.56 5.27
N TYR A 101 31.66 -5.81 5.08
CA TYR A 101 30.67 -6.17 4.06
C TYR A 101 29.27 -5.64 4.37
N LEU A 102 28.73 -5.94 5.56
CA LEU A 102 27.37 -5.51 5.92
C LEU A 102 27.32 -4.02 6.19
N GLY A 103 28.31 -3.49 6.93
CA GLY A 103 28.34 -2.08 7.30
C GLY A 103 28.44 -1.17 6.09
N GLY A 104 29.30 -1.50 5.11
CA GLY A 104 29.45 -0.69 3.90
C GLY A 104 28.15 -0.63 3.07
N ARG A 105 27.46 -1.76 2.93
CA ARG A 105 26.19 -1.84 2.18
C ARG A 105 25.03 -1.19 2.91
N PHE A 106 24.93 -1.38 4.23
CA PHE A 106 23.93 -0.74 5.06
C PHE A 106 24.09 0.78 5.07
N LEU A 107 25.33 1.28 5.25
CA LEU A 107 25.60 2.72 5.28
C LEU A 107 25.29 3.36 3.91
N ALA A 108 25.55 2.66 2.81
CA ALA A 108 25.17 3.13 1.47
C ALA A 108 23.65 3.27 1.32
N ALA A 109 22.89 2.27 1.75
CA ALA A 109 21.42 2.34 1.76
C ALA A 109 20.89 3.46 2.67
N LEU A 110 21.47 3.61 3.86
CA LEU A 110 21.09 4.64 4.83
C LEU A 110 21.33 6.05 4.28
N VAL A 111 22.52 6.30 3.73
CA VAL A 111 22.88 7.60 3.14
C VAL A 111 21.97 7.93 1.96
N LEU A 112 21.68 6.95 1.09
CA LEU A 112 20.78 7.16 -0.04
C LEU A 112 19.35 7.45 0.42
N ASN A 113 18.86 6.73 1.42
CA ASN A 113 17.54 6.99 2.00
C ASN A 113 17.43 8.35 2.69
N ALA A 114 18.49 8.78 3.39
CA ALA A 114 18.58 10.13 3.95
C ALA A 114 18.57 11.19 2.84
N LEU A 115 19.30 10.97 1.74
CA LEU A 115 19.28 11.85 0.56
C LEU A 115 17.89 11.93 -0.07
N ILE A 116 17.17 10.81 -0.17
CA ILE A 116 15.79 10.79 -0.67
C ILE A 116 14.88 11.65 0.22
N LEU A 117 15.02 11.54 1.56
CA LEU A 117 14.25 12.32 2.53
C LEU A 117 14.58 13.82 2.55
N LEU A 118 15.77 14.24 2.10
CA LEU A 118 16.05 15.67 1.87
C LEU A 118 15.05 16.28 0.87
N GLY A 119 14.53 15.47 -0.06
CA GLY A 119 13.50 15.91 -1.02
C GLY A 119 12.26 16.47 -0.35
N VAL A 120 11.93 16.02 0.86
CA VAL A 120 10.79 16.54 1.63
C VAL A 120 11.01 18.00 2.05
N GLN A 121 12.20 18.32 2.56
CA GLN A 121 12.53 19.68 2.96
C GLN A 121 12.64 20.60 1.74
N VAL A 122 13.22 20.09 0.64
CA VAL A 122 13.27 20.82 -0.64
C VAL A 122 11.87 21.10 -1.17
N GLY A 123 10.98 20.10 -1.16
CA GLY A 123 9.58 20.27 -1.62
C GLY A 123 8.79 21.26 -0.77
N SER A 124 8.92 21.18 0.55
CA SER A 124 8.29 22.14 1.46
C SER A 124 8.84 23.57 1.31
N LEU A 125 10.16 23.72 1.11
CA LEU A 125 10.77 25.02 0.85
C LEU A 125 10.30 25.60 -0.49
N LEU A 126 10.28 24.78 -1.54
CA LEU A 126 9.76 25.17 -2.86
C LEU A 126 8.29 25.56 -2.79
N ALA A 127 7.48 24.90 -1.97
CA ALA A 127 6.09 25.29 -1.79
C ALA A 127 5.97 26.74 -1.30
N VAL A 128 6.77 27.14 -0.30
CA VAL A 128 6.70 28.48 0.29
C VAL A 128 7.18 29.57 -0.67
N TYR A 129 8.13 29.29 -1.56
CA TYR A 129 8.74 30.32 -2.42
C TYR A 129 8.36 30.23 -3.89
N ALA A 130 7.60 29.20 -4.30
CA ALA A 130 7.06 29.11 -5.65
C ALA A 130 5.96 30.16 -5.88
N PRO A 131 5.72 30.56 -7.15
CA PRO A 131 4.63 31.49 -7.49
C PRO A 131 3.25 31.03 -6.98
N GLY A 132 2.36 31.98 -6.71
CA GLY A 132 0.98 31.70 -6.31
C GLY A 132 0.76 31.44 -4.82
N VAL A 133 1.68 31.80 -3.92
CA VAL A 133 1.35 31.95 -2.49
C VAL A 133 0.84 33.37 -2.26
N ASP A 134 -0.16 33.51 -1.39
CA ASP A 134 -0.44 34.80 -0.77
C ASP A 134 0.74 35.21 0.15
N PRO A 135 1.39 36.37 -0.08
CA PRO A 135 2.47 36.83 0.79
C PRO A 135 2.06 37.01 2.26
N GLU A 136 0.77 37.22 2.55
CA GLU A 136 0.27 37.46 3.92
C GLU A 136 0.38 36.23 4.82
N ILE A 137 0.32 35.02 4.24
CA ILE A 137 0.46 33.76 4.99
C ILE A 137 1.90 33.27 5.10
N VAL A 138 2.87 33.99 4.50
CA VAL A 138 4.30 33.61 4.53
C VAL A 138 5.03 34.37 5.63
N GLY A 139 5.56 33.64 6.60
CA GLY A 139 6.34 34.21 7.70
C GLY A 139 7.83 34.33 7.38
N PRO A 140 8.64 34.82 8.33
CA PRO A 140 10.09 34.92 8.18
C PRO A 140 10.73 33.56 7.88
N PHE A 141 11.73 33.53 7.00
CA PHE A 141 12.46 32.29 6.72
C PHE A 141 13.20 31.80 7.96
N ARG A 142 12.93 30.57 8.39
CA ARG A 142 13.56 29.93 9.56
C ARG A 142 14.31 28.66 9.15
N PRO A 143 15.59 28.76 8.73
CA PRO A 143 16.40 27.60 8.37
C PRO A 143 16.45 26.53 9.46
N ALA A 144 16.44 26.98 10.73
CA ALA A 144 16.46 26.09 11.89
C ALA A 144 15.28 25.11 11.90
N ALA A 145 14.08 25.51 11.45
CA ALA A 145 12.90 24.63 11.44
C ALA A 145 13.06 23.47 10.44
N TYR A 146 13.57 23.76 9.24
CA TYR A 146 13.87 22.75 8.21
C TYR A 146 15.00 21.80 8.65
N LEU A 147 16.06 22.35 9.25
CA LEU A 147 17.18 21.54 9.75
C LEU A 147 16.75 20.66 10.93
N ALA A 148 15.92 21.19 11.84
CA ALA A 148 15.35 20.40 12.93
C ALA A 148 14.41 19.30 12.40
N ALA A 149 13.59 19.59 11.39
CA ALA A 149 12.70 18.60 10.80
C ALA A 149 13.50 17.46 10.15
N TYR A 150 14.54 17.81 9.40
CA TYR A 150 15.42 16.82 8.81
C TYR A 150 16.19 16.02 9.86
N GLY A 151 16.79 16.71 10.83
CA GLY A 151 17.66 16.10 11.84
C GLY A 151 16.92 15.26 12.88
N PHE A 152 15.75 15.70 13.35
CA PHE A 152 15.03 15.06 14.45
C PHE A 152 13.87 14.17 14.01
N ILE A 153 13.37 14.34 12.78
CA ILE A 153 12.29 13.53 12.23
C ILE A 153 12.83 12.63 11.13
N ALA A 154 13.38 13.22 10.07
CA ALA A 154 13.72 12.46 8.87
C ALA A 154 14.90 11.49 9.08
N LEU A 155 16.00 11.94 9.69
CA LEU A 155 17.20 11.10 9.90
C LEU A 155 16.97 9.90 10.85
N PRO A 156 16.31 10.05 12.02
CA PRO A 156 15.98 8.90 12.86
C PRO A 156 15.06 7.92 12.13
N ASN A 157 14.05 8.41 11.40
CA ASN A 157 13.17 7.57 10.60
C ASN A 157 13.94 6.85 9.48
N ALA A 158 14.92 7.52 8.85
CA ALA A 158 15.84 6.92 7.87
C ALA A 158 16.59 5.73 8.47
N LEU A 159 17.15 5.90 9.67
CA LEU A 159 17.89 4.86 10.38
C LEU A 159 17.00 3.68 10.76
N ILE A 160 15.86 3.95 11.40
CA ILE A 160 14.93 2.93 11.88
C ILE A 160 14.41 2.11 10.70
N ALA A 161 13.83 2.75 9.68
CA ALA A 161 13.23 2.02 8.58
C ALA A 161 14.27 1.29 7.72
N THR A 162 15.40 1.92 7.38
CA THR A 162 16.48 1.24 6.63
C THR A 162 16.95 0.00 7.37
N THR A 163 17.09 0.07 8.71
CA THR A 163 17.48 -1.08 9.53
C THR A 163 16.49 -2.24 9.39
N PHE A 164 15.21 -2.03 9.67
CA PHE A 164 14.21 -3.10 9.61
C PHE A 164 14.06 -3.68 8.21
N GLN A 165 14.08 -2.82 7.18
CA GLN A 165 13.97 -3.23 5.78
C GLN A 165 15.21 -4.04 5.34
N PHE A 166 16.42 -3.55 5.64
CA PHE A 166 17.68 -4.21 5.33
C PHE A 166 17.80 -5.55 6.04
N SER A 167 17.49 -5.60 7.35
CA SER A 167 17.50 -6.82 8.15
C SER A 167 16.51 -7.87 7.62
N SER A 168 15.29 -7.46 7.29
CA SER A 168 14.27 -8.36 6.72
C SER A 168 14.72 -8.96 5.38
N ALA A 169 15.30 -8.14 4.50
CA ALA A 169 15.82 -8.59 3.21
C ALA A 169 17.06 -9.49 3.36
N LEU A 170 18.00 -9.16 4.26
CA LEU A 170 19.20 -9.96 4.50
C LEU A 170 18.85 -11.33 5.09
N LEU A 171 17.95 -11.38 6.07
CA LEU A 171 17.55 -12.62 6.75
C LEU A 171 16.72 -13.52 5.84
N SER A 172 15.82 -12.97 5.03
CA SER A 172 15.08 -13.76 4.04
C SER A 172 15.94 -14.16 2.83
N GLY A 173 16.98 -13.39 2.49
CA GLY A 173 17.73 -13.52 1.24
C GLY A 173 16.94 -13.03 0.02
N ARG A 174 15.81 -12.35 0.24
CA ARG A 174 14.89 -11.86 -0.79
C ARG A 174 14.72 -10.36 -0.59
N SER A 175 15.06 -9.57 -1.60
CA SER A 175 14.94 -8.11 -1.54
C SER A 175 13.51 -7.65 -1.24
N MET A 176 12.50 -8.40 -1.66
CA MET A 176 11.09 -8.14 -1.37
C MET A 176 10.73 -8.15 0.10
N ALA A 177 11.47 -8.89 0.95
CA ALA A 177 11.17 -8.88 2.37
C ALA A 177 11.44 -7.51 3.02
N GLY A 178 12.18 -6.61 2.36
CA GLY A 178 12.27 -5.21 2.77
C GLY A 178 10.90 -4.50 2.73
N TYR A 179 10.05 -4.81 1.75
CA TYR A 179 8.68 -4.26 1.70
C TYR A 179 7.85 -4.76 2.88
N PHE A 180 7.96 -6.05 3.23
CA PHE A 180 7.31 -6.58 4.42
C PHE A 180 7.77 -5.86 5.70
N GLY A 181 9.07 -5.56 5.83
CA GLY A 181 9.59 -4.74 6.93
C GLY A 181 8.95 -3.35 7.01
N SER A 182 8.67 -2.73 5.86
CA SER A 182 7.97 -1.43 5.80
C SER A 182 6.51 -1.54 6.23
N MET A 183 5.85 -2.64 5.86
CA MET A 183 4.45 -2.88 6.21
C MET A 183 4.29 -3.15 7.70
N VAL A 184 5.24 -3.88 8.30
CA VAL A 184 5.31 -4.03 9.77
C VAL A 184 5.48 -2.66 10.43
N LEU A 185 6.43 -1.84 9.97
CA LEU A 185 6.60 -0.50 10.54
C LEU A 185 5.37 0.39 10.38
N LEU A 186 4.69 0.35 9.22
CA LEU A 186 3.44 1.08 8.99
C LEU A 186 2.34 0.61 9.95
N PHE A 187 2.21 -0.70 10.15
CA PHE A 187 1.26 -1.27 11.11
C PHE A 187 1.56 -0.84 12.55
N PHE A 188 2.84 -0.75 12.94
CA PHE A 188 3.23 -0.24 14.26
C PHE A 188 3.12 1.29 14.40
N THR A 189 3.08 2.03 13.30
CA THR A 189 2.99 3.50 13.32
C THR A 189 1.59 4.00 13.66
N PHE A 190 0.55 3.32 13.17
CA PHE A 190 -0.81 3.82 13.32
C PHE A 190 -1.77 2.84 14.01
N PRO A 191 -2.03 1.63 13.45
CA PRO A 191 -2.87 0.62 14.09
C PRO A 191 -2.59 0.35 15.58
N VAL A 192 -1.33 0.11 15.93
CA VAL A 192 -0.96 -0.32 17.29
C VAL A 192 -1.08 0.82 18.31
N PRO A 193 -0.50 2.03 18.09
CA PRO A 193 -0.68 3.16 18.99
C PRO A 193 -2.15 3.53 19.18
N LEU A 194 -2.98 3.48 18.14
CA LEU A 194 -4.40 3.80 18.23
C LEU A 194 -5.11 2.92 19.28
N ILE A 195 -4.87 1.60 19.23
CA ILE A 195 -5.44 0.64 20.17
C ILE A 195 -4.96 0.92 21.60
N VAL A 196 -3.67 1.20 21.77
CA VAL A 196 -3.09 1.41 23.11
C VAL A 196 -3.60 2.72 23.70
N TYR A 197 -3.76 3.74 22.86
CA TYR A 197 -4.27 5.05 23.24
C TYR A 197 -5.74 4.98 23.64
N LEU A 198 -6.61 4.46 22.76
CA LEU A 198 -8.06 4.47 22.96
C LEU A 198 -8.57 3.23 23.72
N GLY A 199 -8.05 2.05 23.40
CA GLY A 199 -8.54 0.79 23.95
C GLY A 199 -7.98 0.47 25.33
N LEU A 200 -6.68 0.67 25.55
CA LEU A 200 -6.05 0.44 26.86
C LEU A 200 -6.06 1.67 27.76
N GLY A 201 -6.39 2.85 27.23
CA GLY A 201 -6.35 4.12 27.97
C GLY A 201 -4.94 4.49 28.43
N GLN A 202 -3.90 4.07 27.71
CA GLN A 202 -2.49 4.31 28.04
C GLN A 202 -1.84 5.23 27.00
N PRO A 203 -2.16 6.54 27.01
CA PRO A 203 -1.68 7.47 25.99
C PRO A 203 -0.15 7.56 25.98
N GLU A 204 0.50 7.60 27.15
CA GLU A 204 1.96 7.68 27.25
C GLU A 204 2.68 6.49 26.58
N VAL A 205 2.14 5.28 26.75
CA VAL A 205 2.68 4.07 26.11
C VAL A 205 2.44 4.10 24.61
N ALA A 206 1.27 4.57 24.17
CA ALA A 206 0.95 4.71 22.76
C ALA A 206 1.93 5.65 22.03
N LEU A 207 2.32 6.77 22.66
CA LEU A 207 3.33 7.69 22.13
C LEU A 207 4.69 7.00 21.93
N LEU A 208 5.07 6.05 22.79
CA LEU A 208 6.33 5.31 22.67
C LEU A 208 6.28 4.20 21.60
N MET A 209 5.11 3.63 21.34
CA MET A 209 4.96 2.47 20.43
C MET A 209 4.97 2.82 18.94
N ASP A 210 5.07 4.10 18.59
CA ASP A 210 5.09 4.57 17.22
C ASP A 210 6.54 4.68 16.66
N PRO A 211 6.98 3.81 15.73
CA PRO A 211 8.33 3.84 15.17
C PRO A 211 8.66 5.06 14.33
N ILE A 212 7.67 5.66 13.67
CA ILE A 212 7.87 6.85 12.82
C ILE A 212 7.69 8.11 13.66
N GLY A 213 7.05 8.00 14.82
CA GLY A 213 6.79 9.06 15.79
C GLY A 213 5.77 10.09 15.31
N MET A 214 4.83 9.68 14.47
CA MET A 214 3.65 10.48 14.14
C MET A 214 2.89 10.91 15.40
N PHE A 215 2.52 9.99 16.28
CA PHE A 215 1.84 10.31 17.55
C PHE A 215 2.77 11.07 18.49
N ALA A 216 4.01 10.60 18.69
CA ALA A 216 4.96 11.24 19.61
C ALA A 216 5.31 12.68 19.24
N ILE A 217 5.40 13.01 17.94
CA ILE A 217 5.70 14.37 17.47
C ILE A 217 4.43 15.21 17.41
N MET A 218 3.33 14.69 16.86
CA MET A 218 2.14 15.49 16.59
C MET A 218 1.24 15.68 17.80
N ASN A 219 1.26 14.80 18.80
CA ASN A 219 0.31 14.84 19.92
C ASN A 219 0.38 16.17 20.69
N ALA A 220 1.52 16.50 21.31
CA ALA A 220 1.69 17.75 22.05
C ALA A 220 1.44 18.99 21.17
N MET A 221 1.91 18.95 19.92
CA MET A 221 1.67 20.04 18.97
C MET A 221 0.19 20.23 18.67
N MET A 222 -0.60 19.17 18.59
CA MET A 222 -2.03 19.24 18.26
C MET A 222 -2.90 19.57 19.47
N THR A 223 -2.61 19.02 20.64
CA THR A 223 -3.46 19.13 21.84
C THR A 223 -3.08 20.26 22.78
N GLU A 224 -1.80 20.62 22.86
CA GLU A 224 -1.31 21.56 23.89
C GLU A 224 -1.00 22.94 23.31
N TRP A 225 -0.52 23.02 22.05
CA TRP A 225 -0.02 24.28 21.51
C TRP A 225 -1.16 25.16 20.99
N THR A 226 -1.13 26.42 21.40
CA THR A 226 -1.92 27.49 20.80
C THR A 226 -1.48 27.75 19.36
N ILE A 227 -2.30 28.46 18.57
CA ILE A 227 -1.98 28.75 17.17
C ILE A 227 -0.72 29.63 17.05
N VAL A 228 -0.58 30.62 17.93
CA VAL A 228 0.61 31.47 18.01
C VAL A 228 1.86 30.62 18.29
N GLU A 229 1.77 29.64 19.20
CA GLU A 229 2.86 28.71 19.45
C GLU A 229 3.15 27.82 18.25
N LYS A 230 2.14 27.23 17.60
CA LYS A 230 2.34 26.43 16.37
C LYS A 230 3.08 27.22 15.28
N ASN A 231 2.83 28.52 15.22
CA ASN A 231 3.48 29.43 14.27
C ASN A 231 4.93 29.77 14.60
N VAL A 232 5.33 29.85 15.88
CA VAL A 232 6.64 30.41 16.29
C VAL A 232 7.52 29.43 17.06
N ARG A 233 6.91 28.54 17.84
CA ARG A 233 7.60 27.59 18.72
C ARG A 233 8.35 26.54 17.90
N MET A 234 9.66 26.47 18.13
CA MET A 234 10.50 25.43 17.56
C MET A 234 10.22 24.10 18.25
N PHE A 235 10.09 23.02 17.48
CA PHE A 235 10.01 21.67 18.06
C PHE A 235 11.43 21.21 18.40
N THR A 236 11.64 20.87 19.67
CA THR A 236 12.89 20.35 20.22
C THR A 236 12.71 18.89 20.61
N LEU A 237 13.81 18.13 20.73
CA LEU A 237 13.80 16.75 21.21
C LEU A 237 13.58 16.74 22.74
N GLU A 238 12.33 16.91 23.16
CA GLU A 238 11.94 16.94 24.57
C GLU A 238 10.76 16.00 24.84
N GLY A 239 10.55 15.65 26.11
CA GLY A 239 9.39 14.90 26.56
C GLY A 239 9.19 13.55 25.83
N PRO A 240 7.94 13.22 25.44
CA PRO A 240 7.62 11.95 24.78
C PRO A 240 8.37 11.71 23.46
N MET A 241 8.66 12.78 22.70
CA MET A 241 9.39 12.67 21.43
C MET A 241 10.81 12.14 21.67
N LEU A 242 11.55 12.68 22.63
CA LEU A 242 12.90 12.23 22.94
C LEU A 242 12.92 10.75 23.34
N TRP A 243 12.04 10.34 24.24
CA TRP A 243 11.96 8.95 24.71
C TRP A 243 11.56 7.98 23.59
N ASN A 244 10.63 8.38 22.72
CA ASN A 244 10.29 7.62 21.52
C ASN A 244 11.53 7.43 20.62
N ARG A 245 12.29 8.50 20.35
CA ARG A 245 13.48 8.43 19.49
C ARG A 245 14.58 7.57 20.09
N LEU A 246 14.85 7.72 21.38
CA LEU A 246 15.83 6.88 22.07
C LEU A 246 15.44 5.40 22.05
N LEU A 247 14.15 5.09 22.29
CA LEU A 247 13.63 3.73 22.25
C LEU A 247 13.81 3.10 20.87
N TRP A 248 13.32 3.76 19.82
CA TRP A 248 13.33 3.17 18.47
C TRP A 248 14.71 3.16 17.82
N VAL A 249 15.57 4.15 18.10
CA VAL A 249 16.98 4.07 17.73
C VAL A 249 17.66 2.91 18.46
N GLY A 250 17.36 2.71 19.75
CA GLY A 250 17.83 1.55 20.52
C GLY A 250 17.38 0.22 19.91
N ILE A 251 16.10 0.08 19.56
CA ILE A 251 15.54 -1.10 18.89
C ILE A 251 16.20 -1.32 17.52
N ALA A 252 16.45 -0.25 16.76
CA ALA A 252 17.15 -0.34 15.48
C ALA A 252 18.59 -0.84 15.65
N LEU A 253 19.36 -0.25 16.58
CA LEU A 253 20.72 -0.73 16.88
C LEU A 253 20.73 -2.18 17.36
N GLY A 254 19.77 -2.58 18.22
CA GLY A 254 19.59 -3.96 18.64
C GLY A 254 19.29 -4.91 17.47
N THR A 255 18.45 -4.47 16.54
CA THR A 255 18.10 -5.22 15.31
C THR A 255 19.31 -5.36 14.39
N LEU A 256 20.14 -4.31 14.23
CA LEU A 256 21.40 -4.37 13.48
C LEU A 256 22.37 -5.34 14.14
N ALA A 257 22.54 -5.28 15.46
CA ALA A 257 23.39 -6.20 16.22
C ALA A 257 22.92 -7.65 16.05
N PHE A 258 21.62 -7.91 16.19
CA PHE A 258 21.04 -9.23 15.94
C PHE A 258 21.32 -9.72 14.51
N THR A 259 21.16 -8.83 13.52
CA THR A 259 21.40 -9.13 12.11
C THR A 259 22.87 -9.46 11.85
N TYR A 260 23.79 -8.70 12.45
CA TYR A 260 25.23 -8.93 12.38
C TYR A 260 25.64 -10.28 12.98
N LEU A 261 25.09 -10.62 14.16
CA LEU A 261 25.35 -11.90 14.84
C LEU A 261 24.79 -13.08 14.04
N ARG A 262 23.59 -12.93 13.47
CA ARG A 262 22.92 -14.00 12.71
C ARG A 262 23.52 -14.24 11.34
N PHE A 263 24.15 -13.22 10.75
CA PHE A 263 24.79 -13.29 9.45
C PHE A 263 26.04 -14.17 9.48
N ARG A 264 26.16 -15.05 8.48
CA ARG A 264 27.33 -15.92 8.27
C ARG A 264 27.63 -15.98 6.78
N PHE A 265 28.91 -15.91 6.42
CA PHE A 265 29.43 -16.20 5.08
C PHE A 265 29.38 -17.71 4.84
N ALA A 266 28.18 -18.27 4.82
CA ALA A 266 27.94 -19.68 4.57
C ALA A 266 26.99 -19.80 3.39
N HIS A 267 27.23 -20.80 2.53
CA HIS A 267 26.27 -21.16 1.50
C HIS A 267 24.96 -21.55 2.19
N ARG A 268 23.86 -20.86 1.86
CA ARG A 268 22.54 -21.28 2.32
C ARG A 268 22.17 -22.57 1.59
N THR A 269 22.63 -23.69 2.12
CA THR A 269 21.99 -24.98 1.81
C THR A 269 20.55 -24.85 2.28
N ALA A 270 19.58 -25.03 1.38
CA ALA A 270 18.15 -25.07 1.68
C ALA A 270 17.87 -26.26 2.62
N ILE A 271 18.21 -26.11 3.89
CA ILE A 271 17.87 -27.07 4.93
C ILE A 271 16.75 -26.41 5.69
N ASP A 272 15.55 -26.81 5.32
CA ASP A 272 14.32 -26.52 6.02
C ASP A 272 14.54 -26.80 7.54
N PRO A 273 14.38 -25.80 8.43
CA PRO A 273 14.57 -26.00 9.86
C PRO A 273 13.70 -27.14 10.40
N TRP A 274 12.54 -27.38 9.77
CA TRP A 274 11.68 -28.52 10.08
C TRP A 274 12.33 -29.87 9.74
N ARG A 275 13.08 -29.97 8.64
CA ARG A 275 13.85 -31.19 8.31
C ARG A 275 15.05 -31.41 9.25
N ARG A 276 15.58 -30.36 9.86
CA ARG A 276 16.65 -30.48 10.89
C ARG A 276 16.09 -30.96 12.23
N LEU A 277 14.90 -30.49 12.61
CA LEU A 277 14.21 -30.98 13.79
C LEU A 277 13.73 -32.42 13.57
N ALA A 278 13.11 -32.71 12.42
CA ALA A 278 12.71 -34.07 12.04
C ALA A 278 13.90 -35.03 12.05
N ARG A 279 15.06 -34.64 11.49
CA ARG A 279 16.30 -35.45 11.57
C ARG A 279 16.87 -35.61 12.98
N ARG A 280 16.56 -34.70 13.90
CA ARG A 280 16.92 -34.84 15.33
C ARG A 280 15.97 -35.76 16.08
N PHE A 281 14.71 -35.86 15.65
CA PHE A 281 13.70 -36.74 16.25
C PHE A 281 13.62 -38.13 15.61
N THR A 282 13.94 -38.25 14.32
CA THR A 282 14.13 -39.52 13.63
C THR A 282 15.63 -39.77 13.55
N GLY A 283 16.19 -40.55 14.49
CA GLY A 283 17.59 -40.96 14.54
C GLY A 283 18.01 -41.78 13.32
N THR A 284 18.01 -41.15 12.15
CA THR A 284 18.44 -41.73 10.89
C THR A 284 19.92 -41.44 10.76
N ALA A 285 20.71 -42.50 10.96
CA ALA A 285 22.14 -42.54 10.67
C ALA A 285 22.41 -42.04 9.24
N PRO A 286 23.62 -41.51 8.95
CA PRO A 286 24.02 -41.22 7.58
C PRO A 286 23.91 -42.51 6.77
N VAL A 287 23.06 -42.50 5.75
CA VAL A 287 23.03 -43.57 4.75
C VAL A 287 24.43 -43.61 4.14
N PRO A 288 25.17 -44.73 4.24
CA PRO A 288 26.44 -44.87 3.54
C PRO A 288 26.19 -44.70 2.04
N ASP A 289 27.10 -44.02 1.34
CA ASP A 289 27.03 -43.80 -0.11
C ASP A 289 26.60 -45.08 -0.83
N ALA A 290 25.30 -45.15 -1.12
CA ALA A 290 24.71 -46.28 -1.78
C ALA A 290 25.04 -46.14 -3.25
N ALA A 291 25.85 -47.09 -3.71
CA ALA A 291 25.90 -47.68 -5.05
C ALA A 291 25.36 -46.84 -6.20
N VAL A 292 26.22 -46.65 -7.22
CA VAL A 292 25.90 -46.22 -8.58
C VAL A 292 24.46 -46.64 -8.93
N PRO A 293 23.56 -45.68 -9.27
CA PRO A 293 22.18 -46.03 -9.54
C PRO A 293 22.16 -46.98 -10.73
N THR A 294 21.76 -48.23 -10.48
CA THR A 294 21.37 -49.15 -11.53
C THR A 294 20.34 -48.42 -12.38
N ARG A 295 20.58 -48.38 -13.70
CA ARG A 295 19.65 -47.78 -14.66
C ARG A 295 18.35 -48.59 -14.61
N ILE A 296 17.45 -48.20 -13.71
CA ILE A 296 16.07 -48.66 -13.73
C ILE A 296 15.52 -48.14 -15.05
N ALA A 297 15.11 -49.05 -15.94
CA ALA A 297 14.41 -48.70 -17.16
C ALA A 297 13.10 -48.02 -16.76
N ILE A 298 13.08 -46.69 -16.79
CA ILE A 298 11.89 -45.90 -16.52
C ILE A 298 10.95 -46.15 -17.71
N SER A 299 9.96 -47.02 -17.52
CA SER A 299 8.84 -47.13 -18.45
C SER A 299 7.99 -45.88 -18.30
N VAL A 300 8.21 -44.88 -19.18
CA VAL A 300 7.40 -43.68 -19.22
C VAL A 300 6.02 -44.08 -19.76
N PRO A 301 4.94 -44.02 -18.97
CA PRO A 301 3.62 -44.34 -19.47
C PRO A 301 3.28 -43.37 -20.61
N HIS A 302 2.89 -43.90 -21.77
CA HIS A 302 2.36 -43.07 -22.86
C HIS A 302 0.97 -42.55 -22.47
N ALA A 303 0.93 -41.55 -21.60
CA ALA A 303 -0.28 -40.84 -21.28
C ALA A 303 -0.74 -40.08 -22.53
N ARG A 304 -1.96 -40.35 -23.01
CA ARG A 304 -2.59 -39.57 -24.09
C ARG A 304 -2.74 -38.12 -23.62
N GLN A 305 -1.89 -37.24 -24.13
CA GLN A 305 -1.95 -35.81 -23.83
C GLN A 305 -3.11 -35.19 -24.61
N SER A 306 -4.10 -34.63 -23.92
CA SER A 306 -5.19 -33.88 -24.54
C SER A 306 -5.02 -32.38 -24.24
N PHE A 307 -4.86 -31.58 -25.28
CA PHE A 307 -4.72 -30.12 -25.20
C PHE A 307 -6.04 -29.41 -25.50
N GLY A 308 -7.12 -29.88 -24.89
CA GLY A 308 -8.46 -29.31 -25.04
C GLY A 308 -8.76 -28.20 -24.03
N PHE A 309 -9.87 -27.50 -24.26
CA PHE A 309 -10.37 -26.46 -23.35
C PHE A 309 -10.56 -26.96 -21.91
N ALA A 310 -11.09 -28.18 -21.73
CA ALA A 310 -11.25 -28.79 -20.41
C ALA A 310 -9.91 -28.97 -19.66
N THR A 311 -8.84 -29.31 -20.39
CA THR A 311 -7.49 -29.40 -19.83
C THR A 311 -7.00 -28.02 -19.37
N HIS A 312 -7.22 -26.97 -20.17
CA HIS A 312 -6.85 -25.61 -19.81
C HIS A 312 -7.60 -25.08 -18.59
N VAL A 313 -8.89 -25.40 -18.45
CA VAL A 313 -9.68 -25.06 -17.25
C VAL A 313 -9.10 -25.76 -16.02
N ARG A 314 -8.82 -27.07 -16.11
CA ARG A 314 -8.19 -27.82 -15.00
C ARG A 314 -6.81 -27.27 -14.63
N GLN A 315 -5.99 -26.92 -15.62
CA GLN A 315 -4.70 -26.26 -15.41
C GLN A 315 -4.85 -24.92 -14.71
N THR A 316 -5.80 -24.09 -15.16
CA THR A 316 -6.10 -22.77 -14.56
C THR A 316 -6.49 -22.93 -13.09
N LEU A 317 -7.39 -23.87 -12.77
CA LEU A 317 -7.82 -24.15 -11.40
C LEU A 317 -6.68 -24.71 -10.53
N ALA A 318 -5.83 -25.57 -11.09
CA ALA A 318 -4.66 -26.09 -10.37
C ALA A 318 -3.66 -24.97 -10.04
N ILE A 319 -3.39 -24.07 -10.98
CA ILE A 319 -2.55 -22.88 -10.77
C ILE A 319 -3.19 -21.96 -9.74
N ALA A 320 -4.50 -21.71 -9.81
CA ALA A 320 -5.23 -20.89 -8.85
C ALA A 320 -5.15 -21.46 -7.43
N ARG A 321 -5.40 -22.76 -7.26
CA ARG A 321 -5.26 -23.44 -5.96
C ARG A 321 -3.84 -23.39 -5.42
N SER A 322 -2.83 -23.62 -6.27
CA SER A 322 -1.42 -23.52 -5.89
C SER A 322 -1.04 -22.09 -5.47
N SER A 323 -1.54 -21.09 -6.19
CA SER A 323 -1.31 -19.67 -5.92
C SER A 323 -1.97 -19.25 -4.61
N PHE A 324 -3.22 -19.65 -4.38
CA PHE A 324 -3.96 -19.42 -3.14
C PHE A 324 -3.19 -19.96 -1.92
N TRP A 325 -2.84 -21.26 -1.93
CA TRP A 325 -2.16 -21.88 -0.78
C TRP A 325 -0.77 -21.31 -0.54
N MET A 326 -0.07 -20.90 -1.60
CA MET A 326 1.23 -20.27 -1.46
C MET A 326 1.10 -18.90 -0.77
N ILE A 327 0.12 -18.10 -1.15
CA ILE A 327 -0.13 -16.80 -0.52
C ILE A 327 -0.64 -17.00 0.90
N ALA A 328 -1.68 -17.82 1.11
CA ALA A 328 -2.33 -18.02 2.40
C ALA A 328 -1.36 -18.54 3.48
N LYS A 329 -0.36 -19.35 3.11
CA LYS A 329 0.68 -19.85 4.04
C LYS A 329 1.88 -18.92 4.18
N SER A 330 2.00 -17.89 3.35
CA SER A 330 3.08 -16.92 3.46
C SER A 330 2.89 -16.02 4.69
N PRO A 331 3.96 -15.47 5.30
CA PRO A 331 3.83 -14.53 6.41
C PRO A 331 2.92 -13.33 6.10
N ALA A 332 3.01 -12.78 4.89
CA ALA A 332 2.15 -11.68 4.45
C ALA A 332 0.68 -12.10 4.29
N GLY A 333 0.42 -13.32 3.80
CA GLY A 333 -0.94 -13.86 3.71
C GLY A 333 -1.54 -14.21 5.08
N LEU A 334 -0.75 -14.74 6.01
CA LEU A 334 -1.19 -14.96 7.40
C LEU A 334 -1.48 -13.64 8.11
N PHE A 335 -0.66 -12.62 7.88
CA PHE A 335 -0.96 -11.28 8.37
C PHE A 335 -2.28 -10.76 7.79
N LEU A 336 -2.47 -10.86 6.48
CA LEU A 336 -3.69 -10.40 5.80
C LEU A 336 -4.95 -11.17 6.25
N LEU A 337 -4.88 -12.49 6.38
CA LEU A 337 -6.05 -13.35 6.62
C LEU A 337 -6.39 -13.57 8.10
N ALA A 338 -5.45 -13.32 9.01
CA ALA A 338 -5.65 -13.55 10.45
C ALA A 338 -5.40 -12.29 11.28
N ILE A 339 -4.19 -11.72 11.20
CA ILE A 339 -3.80 -10.59 12.07
C ILE A 339 -4.62 -9.34 11.75
N PHE A 340 -4.81 -9.02 10.46
CA PHE A 340 -5.57 -7.84 10.05
C PHE A 340 -7.06 -7.92 10.44
N PRO A 341 -7.81 -9.02 10.18
CA PRO A 341 -9.18 -9.16 10.70
C PRO A 341 -9.27 -9.11 12.22
N MET A 342 -8.34 -9.74 12.95
CA MET A 342 -8.28 -9.66 14.42
C MET A 342 -8.07 -8.21 14.89
N PHE A 343 -7.20 -7.47 14.19
CA PHE A 343 -7.02 -6.05 14.42
C PHE A 343 -8.32 -5.25 14.18
N LEU A 344 -9.09 -5.56 13.13
CA LEU A 344 -10.38 -4.90 12.89
C LEU A 344 -11.40 -5.14 14.01
N VAL A 345 -11.45 -6.35 14.60
CA VAL A 345 -12.30 -6.62 15.78
C VAL A 345 -11.99 -5.62 16.88
N LEU A 346 -10.69 -5.43 17.14
CA LEU A 346 -10.22 -4.54 18.19
C LEU A 346 -10.53 -3.08 17.87
N VAL A 347 -10.32 -2.62 16.63
CA VAL A 347 -10.69 -1.26 16.20
C VAL A 347 -12.18 -1.00 16.38
N VAL A 348 -13.04 -1.89 15.90
CA VAL A 348 -14.50 -1.73 16.04
C VAL A 348 -14.88 -1.64 17.51
N PHE A 349 -14.30 -2.48 18.36
CA PHE A 349 -14.54 -2.46 19.79
C PHE A 349 -14.09 -1.15 20.45
N THR A 350 -12.92 -0.61 20.09
CA THR A 350 -12.36 0.60 20.72
C THR A 350 -12.98 1.90 20.19
N GLU A 351 -13.31 1.96 18.90
CA GLU A 351 -13.80 3.18 18.23
C GLU A 351 -15.33 3.34 18.32
N SER A 352 -16.06 2.31 18.75
CA SER A 352 -17.51 2.38 18.85
C SER A 352 -18.00 3.08 20.13
N TYR A 353 -17.35 4.19 20.44
CA TYR A 353 -17.76 5.14 21.47
C TYR A 353 -17.95 6.51 20.81
N HIS A 354 -19.02 7.20 21.17
CA HIS A 354 -19.20 8.59 20.80
C HIS A 354 -19.42 9.41 22.06
N TRP A 355 -18.51 10.37 22.32
CA TRP A 355 -18.50 11.18 23.54
C TRP A 355 -18.60 10.36 24.84
N GLY A 356 -17.91 9.22 24.89
CA GLY A 356 -17.90 8.33 26.06
C GLY A 356 -19.13 7.41 26.17
N ILE A 357 -20.08 7.50 25.25
CA ILE A 357 -21.26 6.62 25.22
C ILE A 357 -21.01 5.50 24.22
N PRO A 358 -21.15 4.22 24.61
CA PRO A 358 -21.02 3.10 23.68
C PRO A 358 -22.13 3.17 22.63
N LEU A 359 -21.76 3.10 21.37
CA LEU A 359 -22.71 3.05 20.27
C LEU A 359 -23.27 1.62 20.15
N LEU A 360 -24.59 1.50 19.96
CA LEU A 360 -25.16 0.28 19.40
C LEU A 360 -24.58 0.14 17.98
N PRO A 361 -23.96 -1.00 17.61
CA PRO A 361 -23.25 -1.11 16.34
C PRO A 361 -24.08 -1.93 15.33
N PRO A 362 -25.13 -1.34 14.71
CA PRO A 362 -25.89 -2.03 13.69
C PRO A 362 -24.97 -2.44 12.54
N THR A 363 -25.31 -3.54 11.86
CA THR A 363 -24.45 -4.14 10.84
C THR A 363 -24.06 -3.13 9.75
N GLY A 364 -24.99 -2.28 9.31
CA GLY A 364 -24.72 -1.22 8.34
C GLY A 364 -23.65 -0.22 8.79
N PHE A 365 -23.72 0.23 10.04
CA PHE A 365 -22.77 1.18 10.61
C PHE A 365 -21.35 0.61 10.70
N ILE A 366 -21.21 -0.64 11.15
CA ILE A 366 -19.89 -1.29 11.22
C ILE A 366 -19.28 -1.43 9.82
N LEU A 367 -20.11 -1.87 8.86
CA LEU A 367 -19.69 -2.10 7.49
C LEU A 367 -19.22 -0.82 6.82
N ASP A 368 -20.02 0.24 6.88
CA ASP A 368 -19.72 1.54 6.27
C ASP A 368 -18.55 2.25 6.95
N LYS A 369 -18.56 2.34 8.29
CA LYS A 369 -17.58 3.16 9.02
C LYS A 369 -16.21 2.48 9.17
N TYR A 370 -16.17 1.20 9.52
CA TYR A 370 -14.94 0.53 9.99
C TYR A 370 -14.39 -0.52 9.04
N ILE A 371 -15.25 -1.21 8.29
CA ILE A 371 -14.82 -2.36 7.48
C ILE A 371 -14.53 -1.98 6.03
N THR A 372 -15.45 -1.28 5.37
CA THR A 372 -15.34 -0.93 3.96
C THR A 372 -14.63 0.40 3.76
N ALA A 373 -13.95 0.56 2.63
CA ALA A 373 -13.34 1.83 2.24
C ALA A 373 -13.13 1.88 0.74
N SER A 374 -13.32 3.06 0.17
CA SER A 374 -12.93 3.33 -1.22
C SER A 374 -11.42 3.24 -1.37
N LEU A 375 -10.97 2.62 -2.46
CA LEU A 375 -9.56 2.55 -2.85
C LEU A 375 -8.91 3.92 -3.13
N THR A 376 -9.73 4.93 -3.44
CA THR A 376 -9.26 6.29 -3.77
C THR A 376 -9.17 7.20 -2.56
N GLN A 377 -9.63 6.76 -1.38
CA GLN A 377 -9.56 7.55 -0.16
C GLN A 377 -8.34 7.16 0.67
N PHE A 378 -7.58 8.16 1.11
CA PHE A 378 -6.55 7.96 2.12
C PHE A 378 -7.22 7.75 3.48
N SER A 379 -7.54 6.51 3.83
CA SER A 379 -8.11 6.17 5.14
C SER A 379 -7.11 5.38 6.00
N ASP A 380 -6.58 6.03 7.04
CA ASP A 380 -5.86 5.51 8.20
C ASP A 380 -5.25 4.11 8.07
N TYR A 381 -5.93 3.06 8.53
CA TYR A 381 -5.38 1.70 8.59
C TYR A 381 -5.73 0.81 7.38
N ARG A 382 -6.76 1.16 6.59
CA ARG A 382 -7.28 0.30 5.50
C ARG A 382 -6.40 0.32 4.26
N VAL A 383 -5.53 1.33 4.13
CA VAL A 383 -4.48 1.44 3.10
C VAL A 383 -3.56 0.19 3.07
N ILE A 384 -3.46 -0.54 4.18
CA ILE A 384 -2.68 -1.78 4.27
C ILE A 384 -3.14 -2.86 3.27
N VAL A 385 -4.45 -2.98 3.00
CA VAL A 385 -4.98 -4.02 2.12
C VAL A 385 -4.53 -3.82 0.66
N PRO A 386 -4.70 -2.64 0.04
CA PRO A 386 -4.12 -2.35 -1.28
C PRO A 386 -2.60 -2.54 -1.35
N LEU A 387 -1.85 -2.12 -0.32
CA LEU A 387 -0.40 -2.33 -0.28
C LEU A 387 -0.03 -3.82 -0.26
N LEU A 388 -0.77 -4.64 0.49
CA LEU A 388 -0.65 -6.10 0.47
C LEU A 388 -1.02 -6.68 -0.90
N ILE A 389 -2.05 -6.16 -1.57
CA ILE A 389 -2.41 -6.60 -2.93
C ILE A 389 -1.25 -6.38 -3.90
N ILE A 390 -0.61 -5.20 -3.88
CA ILE A 390 0.54 -4.92 -4.73
C ILE A 390 1.69 -5.89 -4.42
N PHE A 391 1.99 -6.09 -3.13
CA PHE A 391 3.04 -7.00 -2.67
C PHE A 391 2.79 -8.45 -3.13
N LEU A 392 1.59 -8.97 -2.88
CA LEU A 392 1.19 -10.34 -3.20
C LEU A 392 1.12 -10.57 -4.72
N ALA A 393 0.63 -9.60 -5.49
CA ALA A 393 0.66 -9.65 -6.95
C ALA A 393 2.09 -9.76 -7.47
N GLY A 394 3.03 -8.98 -6.91
CA GLY A 394 4.44 -9.04 -7.27
C GLY A 394 5.09 -10.38 -6.92
N GLU A 395 4.88 -10.89 -5.72
CA GLU A 395 5.36 -12.21 -5.30
C GLU A 395 4.83 -13.34 -6.20
N LEU A 396 3.57 -13.23 -6.64
CA LEU A 396 2.95 -14.23 -7.48
C LEU A 396 3.48 -14.20 -8.92
N VAL A 397 3.70 -13.02 -9.50
CA VAL A 397 4.24 -12.89 -10.87
C VAL A 397 5.70 -13.34 -10.93
N TRP A 398 6.50 -13.00 -9.93
CA TRP A 398 7.94 -13.25 -9.94
C TRP A 398 8.36 -14.59 -9.33
N ARG A 399 7.43 -15.35 -8.73
CA ARG A 399 7.68 -16.65 -8.07
C ARG A 399 8.61 -17.56 -8.86
N GLU A 400 8.26 -17.85 -10.10
CA GLU A 400 8.97 -18.85 -10.90
C GLU A 400 10.37 -18.36 -11.30
N ARG A 401 10.54 -17.04 -11.50
CA ARG A 401 11.84 -16.42 -11.80
C ARG A 401 12.75 -16.40 -10.58
N ASP A 402 12.21 -16.03 -9.41
CA ASP A 402 12.94 -16.07 -8.13
C ASP A 402 13.43 -17.49 -7.81
N ALA A 403 12.62 -18.50 -8.14
CA ALA A 403 12.96 -19.91 -7.97
C ALA A 403 13.85 -20.48 -9.08
N ARG A 404 14.19 -19.71 -10.12
CA ARG A 404 14.91 -20.14 -11.33
C ARG A 404 14.23 -21.31 -12.06
N LEU A 405 12.91 -21.41 -11.95
CA LEU A 405 12.07 -22.42 -12.61
C LEU A 405 11.35 -21.86 -13.84
N ASN A 406 11.52 -20.57 -14.15
CA ASN A 406 10.83 -19.91 -15.25
C ASN A 406 11.13 -20.58 -16.60
N GLU A 407 12.35 -21.08 -16.85
CA GLU A 407 12.68 -21.78 -18.10
C GLU A 407 11.94 -23.11 -18.24
N SER A 408 11.84 -23.88 -17.16
CA SER A 408 11.07 -25.13 -17.15
C SER A 408 9.58 -24.87 -17.34
N VAL A 409 9.04 -23.81 -16.74
CA VAL A 409 7.63 -23.42 -16.88
C VAL A 409 7.33 -22.87 -18.27
N ASP A 410 8.24 -22.06 -18.83
CA ASP A 410 8.10 -21.48 -20.17
C ASP A 410 8.20 -22.55 -21.27
N ALA A 411 8.87 -23.68 -21.01
CA ALA A 411 8.92 -24.83 -21.91
C ALA A 411 7.61 -25.67 -21.91
N THR A 412 6.67 -25.40 -21.00
CA THR A 412 5.39 -26.12 -20.98
C THR A 412 4.46 -25.64 -22.10
N SER A 413 3.65 -26.56 -22.63
CA SER A 413 2.63 -26.26 -23.66
C SER A 413 1.38 -25.55 -23.10
N VAL A 414 1.44 -25.02 -21.88
CA VAL A 414 0.34 -24.26 -21.26
C VAL A 414 0.25 -22.89 -21.94
N PRO A 415 -0.93 -22.40 -22.36
CA PRO A 415 -1.07 -21.05 -22.90
C PRO A 415 -0.84 -19.93 -21.88
N GLU A 416 -0.47 -18.73 -22.31
CA GLU A 416 -0.18 -17.59 -21.42
C GLU A 416 -1.42 -17.15 -20.62
N TRP A 417 -2.61 -17.22 -21.24
CA TRP A 417 -3.85 -16.84 -20.58
C TRP A 417 -4.19 -17.76 -19.40
N VAL A 418 -3.81 -19.04 -19.45
CA VAL A 418 -4.01 -20.01 -18.36
C VAL A 418 -3.12 -19.66 -17.17
N LEU A 419 -1.87 -19.26 -17.42
CA LEU A 419 -0.92 -18.83 -16.38
C LEU A 419 -1.39 -17.54 -15.71
N PHE A 420 -1.77 -16.53 -16.53
CA PHE A 420 -2.24 -15.25 -16.03
C PHE A 420 -3.55 -15.40 -15.26
N LEU A 421 -4.57 -16.04 -15.85
CA LEU A 421 -5.87 -16.23 -15.23
C LEU A 421 -5.79 -17.11 -13.99
N GLY A 422 -4.97 -18.16 -14.00
CA GLY A 422 -4.74 -19.01 -12.83
C GLY A 422 -4.16 -18.22 -11.66
N LYS A 423 -3.15 -17.37 -11.92
CA LYS A 423 -2.58 -16.49 -10.89
C LYS A 423 -3.59 -15.46 -10.39
N PHE A 424 -4.33 -14.81 -11.29
CA PHE A 424 -5.38 -13.86 -10.91
C PHE A 424 -6.47 -14.51 -10.07
N LEU A 425 -6.98 -15.68 -10.46
CA LEU A 425 -7.98 -16.43 -9.69
C LEU A 425 -7.44 -16.88 -8.33
N GLY A 426 -6.15 -17.22 -8.23
CA GLY A 426 -5.52 -17.48 -6.94
C GLY A 426 -5.57 -16.28 -6.01
N LEU A 427 -5.31 -15.08 -6.54
CA LEU A 427 -5.41 -13.82 -5.79
C LEU A 427 -6.87 -13.46 -5.45
N VAL A 428 -7.81 -13.71 -6.37
CA VAL A 428 -9.26 -13.59 -6.13
C VAL A 428 -9.69 -14.45 -4.94
N LEU A 429 -9.24 -15.72 -4.87
CA LEU A 429 -9.55 -16.61 -3.76
C LEU A 429 -8.99 -16.10 -2.42
N VAL A 430 -7.80 -15.50 -2.43
CA VAL A 430 -7.22 -14.87 -1.22
C VAL A 430 -8.07 -13.68 -0.78
N LEU A 431 -8.50 -12.83 -1.72
CA LEU A 431 -9.35 -11.67 -1.42
C LEU A 431 -10.75 -12.09 -0.96
N ALA A 432 -11.33 -13.14 -1.53
CA ALA A 432 -12.58 -13.72 -1.06
C ALA A 432 -12.43 -14.31 0.36
N ALA A 433 -11.31 -14.97 0.65
CA ALA A 433 -11.00 -15.46 2.00
C ALA A 433 -10.82 -14.31 3.00
N LEU A 434 -10.19 -13.20 2.57
CA LEU A 434 -10.12 -11.98 3.37
C LEU A 434 -11.52 -11.43 3.65
N MET A 435 -12.39 -11.32 2.64
CA MET A 435 -13.77 -10.84 2.85
C MET A 435 -14.51 -11.72 3.86
N ALA A 436 -14.38 -13.05 3.75
CA ALA A 436 -14.95 -13.98 4.73
C ALA A 436 -14.39 -13.79 6.15
N ALA A 437 -13.07 -13.62 6.29
CA ALA A 437 -12.43 -13.37 7.58
C ALA A 437 -12.86 -12.04 8.20
N VAL A 438 -13.04 -11.01 7.36
CA VAL A 438 -13.53 -9.70 7.78
C VAL A 438 -15.02 -9.73 8.14
N THR A 439 -15.85 -10.50 7.43
CA THR A 439 -17.24 -10.78 7.85
C THR A 439 -17.27 -11.42 9.23
N ALA A 440 -16.42 -12.43 9.46
CA ALA A 440 -16.29 -13.07 10.76
C ALA A 440 -15.83 -12.07 11.84
N ALA A 441 -14.86 -11.21 11.54
CA ALA A 441 -14.41 -10.16 12.44
C ALA A 441 -15.54 -9.18 12.81
N GLY A 442 -16.32 -8.72 11.84
CA GLY A 442 -17.49 -7.85 12.10
C GLY A 442 -18.51 -8.52 13.02
N MET A 443 -18.86 -9.78 12.76
CA MET A 443 -19.79 -10.54 13.61
C MET A 443 -19.23 -10.78 15.02
N ILE A 444 -17.94 -11.10 15.15
CA ILE A 444 -17.28 -11.25 16.45
C ILE A 444 -17.32 -9.93 17.22
N ALA A 445 -17.02 -8.80 16.57
CA ALA A 445 -17.09 -7.49 17.20
C ALA A 445 -18.50 -7.16 17.70
N GLN A 446 -19.53 -7.45 16.90
CA GLN A 446 -20.93 -7.30 17.31
C GLN A 446 -21.28 -8.15 18.54
N VAL A 447 -20.86 -9.43 18.59
CA VAL A 447 -21.02 -10.29 19.76
C VAL A 447 -20.35 -9.69 20.99
N LEU A 448 -19.10 -9.24 20.86
CA LEU A 448 -18.34 -8.64 21.97
C LEU A 448 -18.98 -7.35 22.50
N MET A 449 -19.72 -6.65 21.65
CA MET A 449 -20.47 -5.44 22.00
C MET A 449 -21.91 -5.70 22.46
N GLY A 450 -22.34 -6.98 22.53
CA GLY A 450 -23.68 -7.36 22.99
C GLY A 450 -24.78 -7.20 21.95
N TYR A 451 -24.44 -7.08 20.66
CA TYR A 451 -25.39 -7.00 19.55
C TYR A 451 -25.47 -8.33 18.79
N TYR A 452 -26.67 -8.92 18.72
CA TYR A 452 -26.89 -10.27 18.17
C TYR A 452 -27.77 -10.32 16.91
N ASP A 453 -28.27 -9.19 16.44
CA ASP A 453 -29.11 -9.13 15.23
C ASP A 453 -28.23 -9.09 13.97
N PHE A 454 -27.66 -10.24 13.61
CA PHE A 454 -26.73 -10.33 12.48
C PHE A 454 -27.48 -10.31 11.15
N GLN A 455 -27.37 -9.19 10.43
CA GLN A 455 -27.81 -9.11 9.03
C GLN A 455 -26.78 -9.75 8.09
N VAL A 456 -26.67 -11.07 8.10
CA VAL A 456 -25.69 -11.83 7.29
C VAL A 456 -25.84 -11.53 5.79
N GLY A 457 -27.08 -11.33 5.32
CA GLY A 457 -27.34 -10.93 3.94
C GLY A 457 -26.67 -9.60 3.59
N LEU A 458 -26.68 -8.62 4.51
CA LEU A 458 -26.06 -7.31 4.32
C LEU A 458 -24.53 -7.42 4.28
N TYR A 459 -23.92 -8.24 5.15
CA TYR A 459 -22.49 -8.55 5.09
C TYR A 459 -22.08 -9.10 3.73
N LEU A 460 -22.85 -10.05 3.18
CA LEU A 460 -22.56 -10.65 1.89
C LEU A 460 -22.71 -9.63 0.74
N GLN A 461 -23.80 -8.85 0.75
CA GLN A 461 -24.04 -7.83 -0.28
C GLN A 461 -22.93 -6.77 -0.30
N ILE A 462 -22.55 -6.24 0.87
CA ILE A 462 -21.54 -5.18 0.95
C ILE A 462 -20.13 -5.73 0.68
N LEU A 463 -19.71 -6.78 1.38
CA LEU A 463 -18.30 -7.22 1.31
C LEU A 463 -18.01 -8.00 0.03
N PHE A 464 -18.89 -8.89 -0.40
CA PHE A 464 -18.68 -9.68 -1.62
C PHE A 464 -19.24 -9.00 -2.87
N GLY A 465 -20.32 -8.21 -2.73
CA GLY A 465 -20.95 -7.52 -3.85
C GLY A 465 -20.37 -6.14 -4.16
N LEU A 466 -19.96 -5.36 -3.16
CA LEU A 466 -19.44 -3.99 -3.36
C LEU A 466 -17.92 -3.92 -3.17
N GLN A 467 -17.40 -4.30 -2.00
CA GLN A 467 -15.99 -4.14 -1.67
C GLN A 467 -15.06 -5.07 -2.48
N LEU A 468 -15.43 -6.35 -2.63
CA LEU A 468 -14.61 -7.32 -3.35
C LEU A 468 -14.32 -6.89 -4.79
N PRO A 469 -15.32 -6.48 -5.62
CA PRO A 469 -15.05 -5.97 -6.96
C PRO A 469 -14.02 -4.84 -7.02
N GLU A 470 -14.01 -3.92 -6.05
CA GLU A 470 -12.99 -2.87 -5.99
C GLU A 470 -11.60 -3.46 -5.84
N TYR A 471 -11.42 -4.37 -4.87
CA TYR A 471 -10.15 -5.06 -4.69
C TYR A 471 -9.76 -5.93 -5.89
N LEU A 472 -10.72 -6.53 -6.61
CA LEU A 472 -10.44 -7.31 -7.82
C LEU A 472 -9.94 -6.43 -8.97
N LEU A 473 -10.56 -5.26 -9.20
CA LEU A 473 -10.11 -4.30 -10.21
C LEU A 473 -8.69 -3.83 -9.92
N PHE A 474 -8.38 -3.56 -8.66
CA PHE A 474 -7.04 -3.13 -8.24
C PHE A 474 -6.00 -4.26 -8.28
N ALA A 475 -6.38 -5.47 -7.87
CA ALA A 475 -5.54 -6.65 -7.97
C ALA A 475 -5.15 -6.97 -9.41
N LEU A 476 -6.08 -6.79 -10.35
CA LEU A 476 -5.79 -6.94 -11.78
C LEU A 476 -4.80 -5.88 -12.26
N LEU A 477 -5.01 -4.61 -11.91
CA LEU A 477 -4.07 -3.53 -12.21
C LEU A 477 -2.66 -3.85 -11.69
N ALA A 478 -2.54 -4.25 -10.43
CA ALA A 478 -1.27 -4.62 -9.82
C ALA A 478 -0.57 -5.78 -10.55
N LEU A 479 -1.30 -6.84 -10.91
CA LEU A 479 -0.77 -7.96 -11.69
C LEU A 479 -0.32 -7.54 -13.09
N VAL A 480 -1.09 -6.68 -13.76
CA VAL A 480 -0.76 -6.13 -15.07
C VAL A 480 0.55 -5.33 -14.98
N VAL A 481 0.68 -4.44 -14.01
CA VAL A 481 1.91 -3.64 -13.80
C VAL A 481 3.12 -4.55 -13.60
N HIS A 482 3.04 -5.55 -12.73
CA HIS A 482 4.14 -6.50 -12.50
C HIS A 482 4.46 -7.37 -13.72
N THR A 483 3.49 -7.60 -14.61
CA THR A 483 3.68 -8.34 -15.86
C THR A 483 4.33 -7.49 -16.94
N VAL A 484 3.90 -6.23 -17.07
CA VAL A 484 4.43 -5.30 -18.08
C VAL A 484 5.85 -4.86 -17.72
N VAL A 485 6.10 -4.56 -16.46
CA VAL A 485 7.41 -4.09 -16.00
C VAL A 485 8.35 -5.29 -15.77
N ASN A 486 9.34 -5.47 -16.65
CA ASN A 486 10.29 -6.59 -16.62
C ASN A 486 11.40 -6.41 -15.57
N HIS A 487 11.09 -5.80 -14.43
CA HIS A 487 12.02 -5.67 -13.30
C HIS A 487 11.23 -5.62 -12.00
N LYS A 488 11.44 -6.58 -11.10
CA LYS A 488 10.64 -6.77 -9.88
C LYS A 488 10.50 -5.50 -9.04
N HIS A 489 11.62 -4.83 -8.78
CA HIS A 489 11.65 -3.60 -8.00
C HIS A 489 10.97 -2.42 -8.68
N VAL A 490 11.10 -2.31 -10.00
CA VAL A 490 10.47 -1.22 -10.75
C VAL A 490 8.97 -1.49 -10.86
N GLY A 491 8.55 -2.74 -11.04
CA GLY A 491 7.13 -3.10 -11.04
C GLY A 491 6.44 -2.77 -9.72
N MET A 492 7.13 -3.02 -8.60
CA MET A 492 6.67 -2.62 -7.28
C MET A 492 6.54 -1.09 -7.15
N LEU A 493 7.58 -0.35 -7.52
CA LEU A 493 7.56 1.12 -7.48
C LEU A 493 6.46 1.71 -8.36
N VAL A 494 6.30 1.21 -9.59
CA VAL A 494 5.27 1.67 -10.52
C VAL A 494 3.87 1.37 -9.99
N ALA A 495 3.65 0.21 -9.36
CA ALA A 495 2.36 -0.13 -8.77
C ALA A 495 2.05 0.74 -7.53
N LEU A 496 3.05 1.01 -6.68
CA LEU A 496 2.92 1.96 -5.56
C LEU A 496 2.63 3.37 -6.07
N THR A 497 3.33 3.82 -7.12
CA THR A 497 3.12 5.13 -7.73
C THR A 497 1.72 5.23 -8.33
N ALA A 498 1.25 4.21 -9.05
CA ALA A 498 -0.11 4.17 -9.58
C ALA A 498 -1.16 4.28 -8.47
N TYR A 499 -0.96 3.58 -7.35
CA TYR A 499 -1.83 3.67 -6.19
C TYR A 499 -1.78 5.06 -5.52
N PHE A 500 -0.60 5.67 -5.39
CA PHE A 500 -0.49 7.04 -4.89
C PHE A 500 -1.18 8.06 -5.79
N LEU A 501 -1.06 7.92 -7.11
CA LEU A 501 -1.77 8.78 -8.07
C LEU A 501 -3.29 8.63 -7.95
N MET A 502 -3.78 7.44 -7.59
CA MET A 502 -5.21 7.24 -7.34
C MET A 502 -5.67 7.96 -6.07
N ILE A 503 -4.94 7.77 -4.96
CA ILE A 503 -5.30 8.34 -3.66
C ILE A 503 -5.15 9.86 -3.62
N PHE A 504 -4.07 10.38 -4.21
CA PHE A 504 -3.75 11.81 -4.22
C PHE A 504 -4.14 12.46 -5.55
N SER A 505 -5.12 11.91 -6.26
CA SER A 505 -5.61 12.43 -7.55
C SER A 505 -6.17 13.86 -7.43
N SER A 506 -6.94 14.13 -6.36
CA SER A 506 -7.45 15.48 -6.06
C SER A 506 -6.33 16.50 -5.82
N PHE A 507 -5.23 16.10 -5.17
CA PHE A 507 -4.05 16.95 -4.97
C PHE A 507 -3.34 17.33 -6.28
N LEU A 508 -3.63 16.63 -7.38
CA LEU A 508 -3.10 16.91 -8.71
C LEU A 508 -4.12 17.68 -9.58
N GLY A 509 -5.28 18.05 -9.04
CA GLY A 509 -6.39 18.66 -9.80
C GLY A 509 -7.16 17.67 -10.67
N VAL A 510 -7.00 16.36 -10.45
CA VAL A 510 -7.71 15.31 -11.19
C VAL A 510 -8.85 14.78 -10.32
N GLU A 511 -9.99 15.45 -10.40
CA GLU A 511 -11.16 15.12 -9.57
C GLU A 511 -12.18 14.23 -10.29
N HIS A 512 -12.16 14.22 -11.63
CA HIS A 512 -13.19 13.53 -12.39
C HIS A 512 -13.06 11.99 -12.26
N ASN A 513 -14.13 11.36 -11.76
CA ASN A 513 -14.19 9.91 -11.50
C ASN A 513 -13.98 9.01 -12.74
N LEU A 514 -14.04 9.55 -13.97
CA LEU A 514 -13.76 8.81 -15.21
C LEU A 514 -12.26 8.69 -15.51
N LEU A 515 -11.42 9.52 -14.87
CA LEU A 515 -9.98 9.58 -15.07
C LEU A 515 -9.20 8.82 -14.00
N VAL A 516 -9.77 8.71 -12.79
CA VAL A 516 -9.12 8.03 -11.65
C VAL A 516 -9.53 6.55 -11.64
N TYR A 517 -8.58 5.66 -11.92
CA TYR A 517 -8.85 4.22 -12.05
C TYR A 517 -9.56 3.65 -10.81
N GLY A 518 -10.67 2.95 -11.02
CA GLY A 518 -11.47 2.35 -9.94
C GLY A 518 -12.32 3.34 -9.15
N SER A 519 -12.24 4.64 -9.45
CA SER A 519 -13.08 5.66 -8.81
C SER A 519 -14.53 5.61 -9.27
N GLY A 520 -15.41 6.17 -8.47
CA GLY A 520 -16.83 6.27 -8.78
C GLY A 520 -17.57 6.98 -7.66
N PRO A 521 -18.86 7.29 -7.85
CA PRO A 521 -19.70 7.75 -6.76
C PRO A 521 -19.69 6.69 -5.65
N GLY A 522 -19.52 7.14 -4.41
CA GLY A 522 -19.62 6.28 -3.25
C GLY A 522 -21.02 5.67 -3.14
N TRP A 523 -21.10 4.46 -2.59
CA TRP A 523 -22.36 3.91 -2.13
C TRP A 523 -22.55 4.28 -0.66
N SER A 524 -23.80 4.35 -0.21
CA SER A 524 -24.13 4.63 1.19
C SER A 524 -25.23 3.70 1.63
N PHE A 525 -25.15 3.21 2.86
CA PHE A 525 -26.19 2.40 3.47
C PHE A 525 -26.64 3.03 4.79
N THR A 526 -27.95 3.16 4.99
CA THR A 526 -28.52 3.50 6.30
C THR A 526 -29.65 2.54 6.64
N ASP A 527 -29.83 2.23 7.92
CA ASP A 527 -30.94 1.33 8.33
C ASP A 527 -32.31 1.91 7.96
N MET A 528 -32.43 3.24 7.82
CA MET A 528 -33.67 3.92 7.44
C MET A 528 -33.97 3.89 5.94
N ARG A 529 -32.95 3.99 5.08
CA ARG A 529 -33.10 4.13 3.61
C ARG A 529 -32.63 2.90 2.83
N GLY A 530 -31.97 1.96 3.52
CA GLY A 530 -31.14 0.94 2.88
C GLY A 530 -30.07 1.58 1.99
N PHE A 531 -29.84 0.98 0.82
CA PHE A 531 -28.90 1.51 -0.18
C PHE A 531 -29.43 2.73 -0.96
N GLY A 532 -30.73 3.03 -0.87
CA GLY A 532 -31.38 4.07 -1.68
C GLY A 532 -31.05 3.95 -3.18
N GLY A 533 -30.78 5.08 -3.82
CA GLY A 533 -30.39 5.15 -5.23
C GLY A 533 -28.88 5.09 -5.50
N SER A 534 -28.05 4.79 -4.49
CA SER A 534 -26.59 4.96 -4.59
C SER A 534 -25.88 3.84 -5.37
N VAL A 535 -26.41 2.62 -5.33
CA VAL A 535 -25.78 1.43 -5.94
C VAL A 535 -25.83 1.45 -7.47
N GLY A 536 -26.88 2.03 -8.06
CA GLY A 536 -27.04 2.12 -9.52
C GLY A 536 -25.88 2.88 -10.18
N PRO A 537 -25.64 4.16 -9.83
CA PRO A 537 -24.49 4.92 -10.30
C PRO A 537 -23.15 4.23 -10.02
N TRP A 538 -22.96 3.68 -8.81
CA TRP A 538 -21.75 2.94 -8.47
C TRP A 538 -21.50 1.77 -9.44
N LEU A 539 -22.52 0.98 -9.75
CA LEU A 539 -22.42 -0.18 -10.64
C LEU A 539 -21.99 0.22 -12.06
N TRP A 540 -22.55 1.30 -12.60
CA TRP A 540 -22.16 1.79 -13.93
C TRP A 540 -20.67 2.16 -13.99
N PHE A 541 -20.15 2.85 -12.97
CA PHE A 541 -18.72 3.16 -12.86
C PHE A 541 -17.87 1.89 -12.72
N LYS A 542 -18.29 0.90 -11.92
CA LYS A 542 -17.53 -0.35 -11.80
C LYS A 542 -17.54 -1.19 -13.08
N LEU A 543 -18.64 -1.20 -13.84
CA LEU A 543 -18.69 -1.86 -15.15
C LEU A 543 -17.78 -1.15 -16.16
N TYR A 544 -17.75 0.18 -16.15
CA TYR A 544 -16.81 0.97 -16.96
C TYR A 544 -15.35 0.62 -16.63
N TRP A 545 -14.99 0.58 -15.33
CA TRP A 545 -13.64 0.20 -14.92
C TRP A 545 -13.33 -1.28 -15.15
N ALA A 546 -14.33 -2.17 -15.08
CA ALA A 546 -14.17 -3.58 -15.46
C ALA A 546 -13.86 -3.74 -16.96
N ALA A 547 -14.42 -2.89 -17.83
CA ALA A 547 -14.06 -2.87 -19.25
C ALA A 547 -12.61 -2.42 -19.47
N TRP A 548 -12.15 -1.39 -18.74
CA TRP A 548 -10.72 -1.02 -18.71
C TRP A 548 -9.84 -2.14 -18.18
N ALA A 549 -10.24 -2.79 -17.10
CA ALA A 549 -9.55 -3.92 -16.50
C ALA A 549 -9.41 -5.09 -17.50
N LEU A 550 -10.47 -5.39 -18.27
CA LEU A 550 -10.45 -6.38 -19.35
C LEU A 550 -9.44 -6.00 -20.45
N LEU A 551 -9.41 -4.73 -20.87
CA LEU A 551 -8.44 -4.24 -21.85
C LEU A 551 -7.00 -4.38 -21.33
N LEU A 552 -6.76 -4.01 -20.07
CA LEU A 552 -5.47 -4.18 -19.40
C LEU A 552 -5.05 -5.66 -19.30
N ALA A 553 -5.99 -6.58 -19.04
CA ALA A 553 -5.71 -8.01 -19.04
C ALA A 553 -5.29 -8.53 -20.43
N VAL A 554 -5.90 -8.01 -21.52
CA VAL A 554 -5.46 -8.32 -22.89
C VAL A 554 -4.02 -7.85 -23.11
N VAL A 555 -3.69 -6.62 -22.69
CA VAL A 555 -2.32 -6.07 -22.78
C VAL A 555 -1.33 -6.93 -21.98
N ALA A 556 -1.67 -7.32 -20.74
CA ALA A 556 -0.83 -8.17 -19.92
C ALA A 556 -0.57 -9.54 -20.56
N ARG A 557 -1.60 -10.16 -21.16
CA ARG A 557 -1.45 -11.41 -21.91
C ARG A 557 -0.47 -11.24 -23.07
N LEU A 558 -0.64 -10.19 -23.89
CA LEU A 558 0.19 -9.97 -25.07
C LEU A 558 1.66 -9.74 -24.70
N LEU A 559 1.89 -8.97 -23.63
CA LEU A 559 3.21 -8.61 -23.13
C LEU A 559 3.80 -9.63 -22.14
N TRP A 560 3.12 -10.75 -21.86
CA TRP A 560 3.61 -11.79 -20.96
C TRP A 560 4.96 -12.32 -21.43
N VAL A 561 6.00 -12.15 -20.61
CA VAL A 561 7.37 -12.53 -20.97
C VAL A 561 7.53 -14.05 -20.85
N ARG A 562 7.94 -14.68 -21.94
CA ARG A 562 8.42 -16.07 -22.01
C ARG A 562 9.86 -16.08 -22.49
N GLY A 563 10.72 -16.85 -21.83
CA GLY A 563 12.13 -16.98 -22.18
C GLY A 563 12.99 -15.79 -21.72
N ARG A 564 14.25 -15.79 -22.15
CA ARG A 564 15.29 -14.82 -21.72
C ARG A 564 15.38 -13.55 -22.58
N GLU A 565 14.67 -13.46 -23.71
CA GLU A 565 14.76 -12.31 -24.62
C GLU A 565 13.99 -11.10 -24.07
N GLY A 566 14.72 -10.18 -23.43
CA GLY A 566 14.15 -9.15 -22.54
C GLY A 566 13.90 -7.76 -23.11
N GLY A 567 14.06 -7.55 -24.43
CA GLY A 567 13.90 -6.22 -25.03
C GLY A 567 12.43 -5.81 -25.22
N LEU A 568 12.08 -4.55 -24.90
CA LEU A 568 10.74 -3.98 -25.17
C LEU A 568 10.35 -4.09 -26.65
N ARG A 569 11.30 -3.87 -27.58
CA ARG A 569 11.07 -4.01 -29.03
C ARG A 569 10.71 -5.45 -29.44
N THR A 570 11.45 -6.43 -28.91
CA THR A 570 11.17 -7.85 -29.16
C THR A 570 9.80 -8.24 -28.60
N ARG A 571 9.44 -7.75 -27.41
CA ARG A 571 8.11 -7.96 -26.81
C ARG A 571 6.99 -7.37 -27.65
N LEU A 572 7.17 -6.16 -28.19
CA LEU A 572 6.21 -5.55 -29.12
C LEU A 572 6.06 -6.35 -30.42
N HIS A 573 7.15 -6.90 -30.95
CA HIS A 573 7.11 -7.76 -32.13
C HIS A 573 6.38 -9.09 -31.85
N ILE A 574 6.66 -9.72 -30.70
CA ILE A 574 5.96 -10.93 -30.24
C ILE A 574 4.48 -10.63 -29.97
N ALA A 575 4.16 -9.49 -29.36
CA ALA A 575 2.79 -9.06 -29.11
C ALA A 575 1.99 -8.94 -30.43
N ARG A 576 2.58 -8.39 -31.49
CA ARG A 576 1.97 -8.36 -32.82
C ARG A 576 1.71 -9.76 -33.37
N ARG A 577 2.64 -10.70 -33.21
CA ARG A 577 2.46 -12.11 -33.62
C ARG A 577 1.38 -12.84 -32.80
N ARG A 578 1.23 -12.47 -31.52
CA ARG A 578 0.21 -13.01 -30.60
C ARG A 578 -1.16 -12.38 -30.78
N PHE A 579 -1.28 -11.31 -31.57
CA PHE A 579 -2.52 -10.62 -31.84
C PHE A 579 -3.35 -11.41 -32.88
N THR A 580 -4.17 -12.34 -32.38
CA THR A 580 -5.09 -13.14 -33.18
C THR A 580 -6.46 -12.45 -33.33
N ARG A 581 -7.30 -12.94 -34.24
CA ARG A 581 -8.68 -12.46 -34.41
C ARG A 581 -9.49 -12.54 -33.10
N ALA A 582 -9.26 -13.58 -32.29
CA ALA A 582 -9.92 -13.73 -31.00
C ALA A 582 -9.47 -12.65 -30.00
N THR A 583 -8.17 -12.34 -29.91
CA THR A 583 -7.71 -11.23 -29.05
C THR A 583 -8.19 -9.88 -29.55
N ALA A 584 -8.25 -9.67 -30.87
CA ALA A 584 -8.78 -8.45 -31.45
C ALA A 584 -10.27 -8.28 -31.12
N GLY A 585 -11.07 -9.35 -31.19
CA GLY A 585 -12.48 -9.32 -30.82
C GLY A 585 -12.70 -8.95 -29.35
N VAL A 586 -11.93 -9.52 -28.42
CA VAL A 586 -12.02 -9.18 -26.99
C VAL A 586 -11.58 -7.73 -26.73
N ALA A 587 -10.51 -7.27 -27.37
CA ALA A 587 -10.05 -5.88 -27.26
C ALA A 587 -11.07 -4.89 -27.84
N ALA A 588 -11.69 -5.21 -28.98
CA ALA A 588 -12.73 -4.40 -29.60
C ALA A 588 -14.00 -4.35 -28.74
N LEU A 589 -14.39 -5.47 -28.14
CA LEU A 589 -15.50 -5.51 -27.18
C LEU A 589 -15.21 -4.64 -25.96
N ALA A 590 -14.01 -4.75 -25.38
CA ALA A 590 -13.62 -3.93 -24.22
C ALA A 590 -13.62 -2.43 -24.58
N ALA A 591 -13.05 -2.07 -25.73
CA ALA A 591 -13.06 -0.69 -26.23
C ALA A 591 -14.47 -0.18 -26.49
N GLY A 592 -15.34 -0.99 -27.09
CA GLY A 592 -16.75 -0.66 -27.30
C GLY A 592 -17.48 -0.39 -25.99
N LEU A 593 -17.28 -1.25 -24.98
CA LEU A 593 -17.87 -1.06 -23.64
C LEU A 593 -17.34 0.19 -22.93
N ILE A 594 -16.04 0.50 -23.06
CA ILE A 594 -15.45 1.73 -22.50
C ILE A 594 -16.12 2.96 -23.12
N LEU A 595 -16.30 2.99 -24.44
CA LEU A 595 -16.91 4.13 -25.13
C LEU A 595 -18.40 4.27 -24.80
N THR A 596 -19.16 3.17 -24.76
CA THR A 596 -20.60 3.23 -24.48
C THR A 596 -20.88 3.55 -23.02
N LEU A 597 -20.23 2.87 -22.07
CA LEU A 597 -20.42 3.12 -20.64
C LEU A 597 -19.82 4.47 -20.24
N GLY A 598 -18.65 4.81 -20.75
CA GLY A 598 -18.02 6.11 -20.50
C GLY A 598 -18.85 7.27 -21.07
N GLY A 599 -19.38 7.12 -22.29
CA GLY A 599 -20.29 8.09 -22.89
C GLY A 599 -21.60 8.24 -22.11
N PHE A 600 -22.18 7.14 -21.65
CA PHE A 600 -23.38 7.17 -20.80
C PHE A 600 -23.11 7.87 -19.47
N ILE A 601 -22.00 7.56 -18.80
CA ILE A 601 -21.61 8.21 -17.55
C ILE A 601 -21.39 9.70 -17.78
N PHE A 602 -20.59 10.08 -18.78
CA PHE A 602 -20.29 11.48 -19.10
C PHE A 602 -21.56 12.28 -19.42
N TYR A 603 -22.49 11.69 -20.18
CA TYR A 603 -23.79 12.32 -20.45
C TYR A 603 -24.58 12.56 -19.15
N ASN A 604 -24.60 11.60 -18.23
CA ASN A 604 -25.28 11.78 -16.94
C ASN A 604 -24.57 12.78 -16.03
N THR A 605 -23.23 12.80 -15.98
CA THR A 605 -22.48 13.60 -15.02
C THR A 605 -22.20 15.03 -15.49
N ASN A 606 -22.10 15.27 -16.79
CA ASN A 606 -21.66 16.55 -17.35
C ASN A 606 -22.71 17.23 -18.24
N VAL A 607 -23.72 16.49 -18.75
CA VAL A 607 -24.77 17.05 -19.62
C VAL A 607 -26.10 17.14 -18.90
N LEU A 608 -26.55 16.05 -18.28
CA LEU A 608 -27.79 16.04 -17.49
C LEU A 608 -27.62 16.69 -16.12
N ASN A 609 -26.44 16.53 -15.53
CA ASN A 609 -26.06 17.17 -14.27
C ASN A 609 -24.88 18.09 -14.51
N GLU A 610 -24.74 19.09 -13.64
CA GLU A 610 -23.60 20.01 -13.65
C GLU A 610 -22.45 19.35 -12.86
N TYR A 611 -21.32 19.13 -13.55
CA TYR A 611 -20.09 18.75 -12.89
C TYR A 611 -19.46 20.01 -12.28
N ILE A 612 -19.31 20.01 -10.95
CA ILE A 612 -18.74 21.12 -10.20
C ILE A 612 -17.46 20.60 -9.54
N THR A 613 -16.35 21.29 -9.79
CA THR A 613 -15.06 21.02 -9.14
C THR A 613 -14.98 21.62 -7.74
N ASP A 614 -14.03 21.17 -6.92
CA ASP A 614 -13.84 21.72 -5.57
C ASP A 614 -13.52 23.23 -5.61
N ASP A 615 -12.72 23.67 -6.58
CA ASP A 615 -12.37 25.08 -6.78
C ASP A 615 -13.60 25.93 -7.17
N GLU A 616 -14.44 25.43 -8.10
CA GLU A 616 -15.70 26.09 -8.46
C GLU A 616 -16.68 26.13 -7.29
N LEU A 617 -16.67 25.10 -6.43
CA LEU A 617 -17.51 25.05 -5.24
C LEU A 617 -17.07 26.09 -4.20
N VAL A 618 -15.76 26.30 -4.03
CA VAL A 618 -15.20 27.37 -3.21
C VAL A 618 -15.54 28.74 -3.82
N GLU A 619 -15.42 28.90 -5.13
CA GLU A 619 -15.79 30.15 -5.81
C GLU A 619 -17.29 30.46 -5.64
N ARG A 620 -18.18 29.47 -5.81
CA ARG A 620 -19.62 29.63 -5.56
C ARG A 620 -19.93 30.03 -4.11
N ARG A 621 -19.20 29.47 -3.13
CA ARG A 621 -19.33 29.86 -1.72
C ARG A 621 -18.86 31.30 -1.49
N ALA A 622 -17.72 31.68 -2.06
CA ALA A 622 -17.20 33.04 -1.98
C ALA A 622 -18.13 34.06 -2.66
N GLU A 623 -18.71 33.71 -3.81
CA GLU A 623 -19.72 34.54 -4.47
C GLU A 623 -21.00 34.68 -3.63
N TYR A 624 -21.44 33.59 -3.00
CA TYR A 624 -22.58 33.61 -2.09
C TYR A 624 -22.31 34.58 -0.92
N GLU A 625 -21.14 34.48 -0.28
CA GLU A 625 -20.74 35.38 0.80
C GLU A 625 -20.66 36.85 0.33
N ARG A 626 -20.04 37.12 -0.82
CA ARG A 626 -19.97 38.48 -1.39
C ARG A 626 -21.35 39.05 -1.74
N ARG A 627 -22.26 38.22 -2.26
CA ARG A 627 -23.59 38.66 -2.72
C ARG A 627 -24.57 38.85 -1.57
N TYR A 628 -24.53 37.97 -0.58
CA TYR A 628 -25.51 37.92 0.51
C TYR A 628 -24.97 38.38 1.87
N GLY A 629 -23.66 38.60 2.04
CA GLY A 629 -23.04 39.05 3.29
C GLY A 629 -23.63 40.37 3.81
N ARG A 630 -24.12 41.24 2.92
CA ARG A 630 -24.84 42.48 3.30
C ARG A 630 -26.09 42.25 4.15
N TYR A 631 -26.63 41.03 4.17
CA TYR A 631 -27.84 40.66 4.92
C TYR A 631 -27.53 39.94 6.24
N GLU A 632 -26.25 39.74 6.60
CA GLU A 632 -25.85 39.03 7.82
C GLU A 632 -26.43 39.68 9.09
N GLY A 633 -26.43 41.01 9.17
CA GLY A 633 -27.00 41.77 10.30
C GLY A 633 -28.51 42.00 10.23
N VAL A 634 -29.19 41.55 9.17
CA VAL A 634 -30.65 41.69 9.02
C VAL A 634 -31.34 40.53 9.73
N PRO A 635 -32.43 40.76 10.50
CA PRO A 635 -33.21 39.68 11.11
C PRO A 635 -33.63 38.65 10.05
N GLN A 636 -33.02 37.47 10.11
CA GLN A 636 -33.34 36.37 9.21
C GLN A 636 -34.59 35.66 9.72
N PRO A 637 -35.52 35.26 8.83
CA PRO A 637 -36.66 34.44 9.24
C PRO A 637 -36.15 33.14 9.85
N GLN A 638 -36.37 32.99 11.15
CA GLN A 638 -36.07 31.75 11.85
C GLN A 638 -37.28 30.83 11.79
N ARG A 639 -37.03 29.54 11.68
CA ARG A 639 -38.05 28.50 11.71
C ARG A 639 -38.73 28.51 13.08
N ALA A 640 -39.85 29.25 13.20
CA ALA A 640 -40.55 29.48 14.47
C ALA A 640 -41.19 28.20 15.04
N ALA A 641 -41.74 27.37 14.18
CA ALA A 641 -42.29 26.07 14.53
C ALA A 641 -42.28 25.17 13.29
N THR A 642 -42.30 23.87 13.52
CA THR A 642 -42.49 22.88 12.45
C THR A 642 -43.58 21.95 12.88
N ASN A 643 -44.67 21.93 12.12
CA ASN A 643 -45.71 20.96 12.35
C ASN A 643 -45.46 19.79 11.40
N LEU A 644 -44.90 18.71 11.94
CA LEU A 644 -44.64 17.47 11.22
C LEU A 644 -45.70 16.46 11.66
N ASN A 645 -46.59 16.09 10.74
CA ASN A 645 -47.43 14.92 10.96
C ASN A 645 -46.65 13.69 10.48
N VAL A 646 -45.95 13.03 11.40
CA VAL A 646 -45.13 11.84 11.10
C VAL A 646 -45.93 10.61 11.49
N GLU A 647 -46.39 9.88 10.50
CA GLU A 647 -46.97 8.56 10.70
C GLU A 647 -45.86 7.53 10.47
N ILE A 648 -45.43 6.86 11.54
CA ILE A 648 -44.45 5.77 11.47
C ILE A 648 -45.23 4.47 11.42
N TYR A 649 -45.05 3.71 10.35
CA TYR A 649 -45.63 2.37 10.18
C TYR A 649 -44.49 1.35 10.10
N PRO A 650 -44.02 0.81 11.23
CA PRO A 650 -42.85 -0.10 11.25
C PRO A 650 -43.06 -1.40 10.46
N ASP A 651 -44.33 -1.79 10.24
CA ASP A 651 -44.72 -3.08 9.66
C ASP A 651 -45.37 -2.96 8.27
N ARG A 652 -45.32 -1.77 7.62
CA ARG A 652 -45.89 -1.55 6.28
C ARG A 652 -44.92 -0.95 5.27
#